data_AF-A0AAN8F1I0-F1
#
_entry.id   AF-A0AAN8F1I0-F1
#
_cell.length_a   1.000
_cell.length_b   1.000
_cell.length_c   1.000
_cell.angle_alpha   90.00
_cell.angle_beta   90.00
_cell.angle_gamma   90.00
#
_symmetry.space_group_name_H-M   'P 1'
#
loop_
_entity.id
_entity.type
_entity.pdbx_description
1 polymer ?
#
loop_
_entity_poly.entity_id
_entity_poly.type
_entity_poly.pdbx_seq_one_letter_code
_entity_poly.pdbx_strand_id
1 'polypeptide(L)'
;METEQSHDYLLVFDNTEDTQTLAMLSGLHYNRSFLSQSNTVTAVFSSDENGNGAGFRAVYKSWKPKPIEVLGEPGGIVLITQRMLEFEKENGQLKRFVENGQQERADIMVKLKQLSAQIRTLTDENESNKLDNEVLKKELAEYKSNKEKMEKEMDTLNKALDQRPSEDDVAVLRTELVHAQKLMDEISQQKDVEISEHLNSIRLLNMEREKQRCVMENLQKQLEDTGSHSKESSELVRSLTSELEDTRQLLVTCQKDLEDAKSDSTQKGKRIEELHGKVEANLAELASCREKIAQLEETVRVSAREIDDSHAMNESNLKKLTQLSDKLEQVIEEKKRYETEMSKFEEKNDMHTNSIRRLELSNMDLTNELSSLGSLLEHERQLIDEKNSIIASKDQELFSLREDLERSHIDNEKLKSQCESRANESESLAKQLLALQENSKELMDRISKGEDGSKAAIEQLKIENQKLQEEIGQLTASFQEEKNGLVAKANEQEKVNREERKNAAEKLKQYEHQKETLERRLREAEDEVSRKAERFVEMEKEIEDDRRIANERVQKLKEIIRVKEASISEARKQLEELSTQLTDKNRLLREKEHQVEENRRKIEESVNRIAEAEAKARNLEAELSQSEAQRLAVTDSESDLRTQLSDNEALLASFKQQVEKVVVVFYGIRSVP
;
A
#
# COMPACT_ATOMS: atom_id res chain seq x y z
N MET A 1 -18.11 -43.69 -26.23
CA MET A 1 -16.91 -44.52 -25.98
C MET A 1 -16.37 -44.91 -27.33
N GLU A 2 -15.38 -44.17 -27.82
CA GLU A 2 -14.65 -44.45 -29.06
C GLU A 2 -13.55 -45.47 -28.73
N THR A 3 -13.90 -46.74 -28.65
CA THR A 3 -12.91 -47.81 -28.38
C THR A 3 -12.08 -48.17 -29.61
N GLU A 4 -12.39 -47.62 -30.80
CA GLU A 4 -11.74 -47.99 -32.06
C GLU A 4 -10.42 -47.24 -32.33
N GLN A 5 -10.21 -46.03 -31.80
CA GLN A 5 -9.03 -45.20 -32.14
C GLN A 5 -7.68 -45.85 -31.77
N SER A 6 -7.66 -46.75 -30.79
CA SER A 6 -6.44 -47.39 -30.29
C SER A 6 -6.26 -48.84 -30.73
N HIS A 7 -7.20 -49.41 -31.49
CA HIS A 7 -7.20 -50.85 -31.80
C HIS A 7 -7.26 -51.10 -33.31
N ASP A 8 -8.21 -50.48 -34.02
CA ASP A 8 -8.41 -50.64 -35.46
C ASP A 8 -8.23 -49.32 -36.21
N TYR A 9 -7.15 -49.19 -36.97
CA TYR A 9 -6.88 -47.98 -37.75
C TYR A 9 -6.12 -48.23 -39.06
N LEU A 10 -6.30 -47.31 -40.00
CA LEU A 10 -5.62 -47.25 -41.29
C LEU A 10 -4.66 -46.06 -41.31
N LEU A 11 -3.37 -46.33 -41.52
CA LEU A 11 -2.36 -45.31 -41.79
C LEU A 11 -2.11 -45.23 -43.30
N VAL A 12 -2.07 -44.01 -43.83
CA VAL A 12 -1.75 -43.73 -45.23
C VAL A 12 -0.47 -42.89 -45.28
N PHE A 13 0.54 -43.33 -46.02
CA PHE A 13 1.85 -42.69 -46.13
C PHE A 13 2.17 -42.30 -47.58
N ASP A 14 2.98 -41.25 -47.74
CA ASP A 14 3.49 -40.80 -49.04
C ASP A 14 4.81 -41.49 -49.41
N ASN A 15 4.70 -42.70 -49.97
CA ASN A 15 5.74 -43.63 -50.48
C ASN A 15 5.97 -44.88 -49.63
N THR A 16 6.44 -44.75 -48.39
CA THR A 16 6.77 -45.86 -47.48
C THR A 16 6.40 -45.54 -46.03
N GLU A 17 6.38 -46.51 -45.13
CA GLU A 17 5.99 -46.31 -43.71
C GLU A 17 6.86 -45.29 -42.96
N ASP A 18 8.10 -45.07 -43.41
CA ASP A 18 9.04 -44.09 -42.84
C ASP A 18 8.84 -42.66 -43.36
N THR A 19 7.90 -42.46 -44.29
CA THR A 19 7.63 -41.14 -44.89
C THR A 19 6.49 -40.41 -44.20
N GLN A 20 6.21 -39.19 -44.65
CA GLN A 20 5.15 -38.36 -44.10
C GLN A 20 3.80 -39.08 -44.16
N THR A 21 3.15 -39.21 -42.99
CA THR A 21 1.79 -39.72 -42.89
C THR A 21 0.82 -38.74 -43.54
N LEU A 22 0.11 -39.19 -44.57
CA LEU A 22 -0.96 -38.46 -45.24
C LEU A 22 -2.25 -38.47 -44.41
N ALA A 23 -2.55 -39.58 -43.73
CA ALA A 23 -3.72 -39.70 -42.87
C ALA A 23 -3.61 -40.86 -41.86
N MET A 24 -4.31 -40.73 -40.73
CA MET A 24 -4.67 -41.82 -39.83
C MET A 24 -6.19 -41.86 -39.69
N LEU A 25 -6.81 -42.98 -40.02
CA LEU A 25 -8.27 -43.12 -40.09
C LEU A 25 -8.73 -44.29 -39.20
N SER A 26 -9.66 -44.01 -38.29
CA SER A 26 -10.38 -44.98 -37.46
C SER A 26 -11.89 -44.72 -37.55
N GLY A 27 -12.73 -45.75 -37.59
CA GLY A 27 -14.19 -45.63 -37.76
C GLY A 27 -14.64 -45.35 -39.21
N LEU A 28 -15.85 -44.81 -39.38
CA LEU A 28 -16.48 -44.59 -40.69
C LEU A 28 -16.10 -43.23 -41.31
N HIS A 29 -15.48 -43.25 -42.50
CA HIS A 29 -15.10 -42.05 -43.26
C HIS A 29 -15.59 -42.14 -44.71
N TYR A 30 -16.04 -41.01 -45.28
CA TYR A 30 -16.50 -40.90 -46.67
C TYR A 30 -15.82 -39.73 -47.39
N ASN A 31 -15.57 -39.88 -48.70
CA ASN A 31 -15.09 -38.83 -49.62
C ASN A 31 -13.80 -38.08 -49.20
N ARG A 32 -12.88 -38.75 -48.53
CA ARG A 32 -11.54 -38.22 -48.25
C ARG A 32 -10.64 -38.42 -49.47
N SER A 33 -9.95 -37.37 -49.90
CA SER A 33 -8.97 -37.42 -50.98
C SER A 33 -7.60 -37.01 -50.45
N PHE A 34 -6.58 -37.79 -50.78
CA PHE A 34 -5.19 -37.55 -50.41
C PHE A 34 -4.33 -37.54 -51.68
N LEU A 35 -3.42 -36.57 -51.79
CA LEU A 35 -2.50 -36.45 -52.91
C LEU A 35 -1.11 -36.86 -52.44
N SER A 36 -0.57 -37.91 -53.05
CA SER A 36 0.83 -38.31 -52.87
C SER A 36 1.73 -37.48 -53.78
N GLN A 37 2.85 -36.97 -53.25
CA GLN A 37 3.86 -36.26 -54.03
C GLN A 37 4.86 -37.23 -54.67
N SER A 38 5.00 -38.44 -54.11
CA SER A 38 5.93 -39.47 -54.59
C SER A 38 5.36 -40.37 -55.70
N ASN A 39 4.13 -40.13 -56.14
CA ASN A 39 3.34 -41.02 -57.02
C ASN A 39 3.16 -42.45 -56.47
N THR A 40 3.45 -42.68 -55.19
CA THR A 40 3.36 -43.97 -54.52
C THR A 40 2.68 -43.78 -53.17
N VAL A 41 1.71 -44.64 -52.85
CA VAL A 41 0.97 -44.58 -51.58
C VAL A 41 1.11 -45.92 -50.88
N THR A 42 1.52 -45.89 -49.61
CA THR A 42 1.46 -47.07 -48.73
C THR A 42 0.28 -46.92 -47.79
N ALA A 43 -0.52 -47.97 -47.69
CA ALA A 43 -1.66 -48.04 -46.77
C ALA A 43 -1.42 -49.22 -45.81
N VAL A 44 -1.31 -48.93 -44.51
CA VAL A 44 -1.06 -49.91 -43.45
C VAL A 44 -2.30 -50.04 -42.60
N PHE A 45 -2.80 -51.27 -42.50
CA PHE A 45 -3.98 -51.61 -41.72
C PHE A 45 -3.53 -52.28 -40.43
N SER A 46 -3.87 -51.70 -39.28
CA SER A 46 -3.58 -52.25 -37.96
C SER A 46 -4.88 -52.64 -37.28
N SER A 47 -4.97 -53.89 -36.80
CA SER A 47 -6.11 -54.43 -36.03
C SER A 47 -5.57 -55.18 -34.82
N ASP A 48 -6.28 -55.15 -33.69
CA ASP A 48 -5.93 -55.96 -32.53
C ASP A 48 -6.43 -57.41 -32.70
N GLU A 49 -5.55 -58.40 -32.45
CA GLU A 49 -5.83 -59.83 -32.72
C GLU A 49 -6.96 -60.46 -31.87
N ASN A 50 -7.61 -59.69 -30.99
CA ASN A 50 -8.49 -60.22 -29.94
C ASN A 50 -10.01 -60.10 -30.20
N GLY A 51 -10.43 -59.55 -31.34
CA GLY A 51 -11.85 -59.46 -31.70
C GLY A 51 -12.26 -60.45 -32.79
N ASN A 52 -13.34 -61.23 -32.57
CA ASN A 52 -14.01 -62.02 -33.63
C ASN A 52 -14.68 -61.15 -34.73
N GLY A 53 -14.17 -59.95 -34.99
CA GLY A 53 -14.67 -58.98 -35.97
C GLY A 53 -14.21 -59.29 -37.39
N ALA A 54 -14.98 -58.84 -38.38
CA ALA A 54 -14.58 -58.93 -39.78
C ALA A 54 -13.41 -57.95 -40.04
N GLY A 55 -12.22 -58.46 -40.34
CA GLY A 55 -11.03 -57.64 -40.63
C GLY A 55 -11.21 -56.66 -41.82
N PHE A 56 -10.17 -55.91 -42.14
CA PHE A 56 -10.25 -54.87 -43.17
C PHE A 56 -10.51 -55.41 -44.59
N ARG A 57 -11.38 -54.72 -45.34
CA ARG A 57 -11.60 -54.96 -46.78
C ARG A 57 -11.20 -53.73 -47.58
N ALA A 58 -10.09 -53.83 -48.31
CA ALA A 58 -9.65 -52.80 -49.25
C ALA A 58 -10.01 -53.16 -50.70
N VAL A 59 -10.42 -52.18 -51.50
CA VAL A 59 -10.67 -52.34 -52.95
C VAL A 59 -9.85 -51.31 -53.70
N TYR A 60 -8.85 -51.78 -54.47
CA TYR A 60 -8.03 -50.94 -55.34
C TYR A 60 -8.60 -50.92 -56.76
N LYS A 61 -8.71 -49.72 -57.36
CA LYS A 61 -9.08 -49.54 -58.78
C LYS A 61 -8.10 -48.57 -59.43
N SER A 62 -7.28 -49.08 -60.36
CA SER A 62 -6.43 -48.25 -61.20
C SER A 62 -7.16 -47.87 -62.49
N TRP A 63 -7.10 -46.59 -62.88
CA TRP A 63 -7.62 -46.12 -64.15
C TRP A 63 -6.46 -45.54 -64.96
N LYS A 64 -6.16 -46.13 -66.13
CA LYS A 64 -5.20 -45.57 -67.09
C LYS A 64 -5.97 -44.67 -68.08
N PRO A 65 -5.72 -43.35 -68.15
CA PRO A 65 -6.27 -42.54 -69.23
C PRO A 65 -5.65 -42.96 -70.57
N LYS A 66 -6.48 -43.12 -71.60
CA LYS A 66 -6.04 -43.47 -72.96
C LYS A 66 -5.24 -42.30 -73.57
N PRO A 67 -4.16 -42.58 -74.35
CA PRO A 67 -3.44 -41.55 -75.09
C PRO A 67 -4.36 -40.92 -76.14
N ILE A 68 -4.39 -39.59 -76.19
CA ILE A 68 -5.11 -38.82 -77.21
C ILE A 68 -4.29 -38.89 -78.50
N GLU A 69 -4.81 -39.61 -79.49
CA GLU A 69 -4.28 -39.60 -80.86
C GLU A 69 -4.53 -38.24 -81.53
N VAL A 70 -3.48 -37.74 -82.19
CA VAL A 70 -3.39 -36.45 -82.88
C VAL A 70 -4.19 -36.53 -84.18
N LEU A 71 -5.33 -35.82 -84.25
CA LEU A 71 -6.05 -35.55 -85.49
C LEU A 71 -5.49 -34.30 -86.15
N GLY A 72 -4.75 -34.49 -87.25
CA GLY A 72 -4.32 -33.43 -88.14
C GLY A 72 -5.45 -33.01 -89.08
N GLU A 73 -6.01 -31.82 -88.87
CA GLU A 73 -6.67 -31.04 -89.93
C GLU A 73 -6.33 -29.54 -89.81
N PRO A 74 -6.23 -28.79 -90.93
CA PRO A 74 -5.65 -27.44 -90.97
C PRO A 74 -6.53 -26.32 -90.37
N GLY A 75 -7.64 -26.66 -89.70
CA GLY A 75 -8.47 -25.72 -88.92
C GLY A 75 -8.10 -25.65 -87.43
N GLY A 76 -7.28 -26.58 -86.94
CA GLY A 76 -6.99 -26.72 -85.50
C GLY A 76 -5.99 -25.71 -84.93
N ILE A 77 -5.11 -25.13 -85.74
CA ILE A 77 -4.01 -24.28 -85.24
C ILE A 77 -4.53 -22.98 -84.60
N VAL A 78 -5.63 -22.42 -85.10
CA VAL A 78 -6.25 -21.19 -84.58
C VAL A 78 -7.00 -21.45 -83.26
N LEU A 79 -7.69 -22.59 -83.14
CA LEU A 79 -8.35 -23.00 -81.89
C LEU A 79 -7.34 -23.39 -80.80
N ILE A 80 -6.20 -23.99 -81.18
CA ILE A 80 -5.13 -24.36 -80.24
C ILE A 80 -4.40 -23.12 -79.72
N THR A 81 -4.12 -22.12 -80.56
CA THR A 81 -3.48 -20.87 -80.11
C THR A 81 -4.41 -20.03 -79.24
N GLN A 82 -5.71 -19.97 -79.55
CA GLN A 82 -6.67 -19.28 -78.69
C GLN A 82 -6.87 -20.00 -77.34
N ARG A 83 -6.98 -21.33 -77.34
CA ARG A 83 -7.00 -22.11 -76.10
C ARG A 83 -5.72 -21.97 -75.29
N MET A 84 -4.55 -21.92 -75.92
CA MET A 84 -3.28 -21.71 -75.21
C MET A 84 -3.24 -20.33 -74.55
N LEU A 85 -3.70 -19.28 -75.23
CA LEU A 85 -3.76 -17.92 -74.68
C LEU A 85 -4.77 -17.81 -73.52
N GLU A 86 -5.93 -18.47 -73.62
CA GLU A 86 -6.89 -18.56 -72.52
C GLU A 86 -6.30 -19.34 -71.34
N PHE A 87 -5.59 -20.44 -71.60
CA PHE A 87 -4.92 -21.24 -70.58
C PHE A 87 -3.77 -20.48 -69.90
N GLU A 88 -2.99 -19.68 -70.63
CA GLU A 88 -1.95 -18.81 -70.05
C GLU A 88 -2.56 -17.70 -69.18
N LYS A 89 -3.72 -17.17 -69.58
CA LYS A 89 -4.45 -16.14 -68.81
C LYS A 89 -5.05 -16.72 -67.53
N GLU A 90 -5.68 -17.89 -67.61
CA GLU A 90 -6.18 -18.65 -66.45
C GLU A 90 -5.03 -19.06 -65.52
N ASN A 91 -3.91 -19.56 -66.06
CA ASN A 91 -2.75 -19.97 -65.27
C ASN A 91 -2.06 -18.77 -64.60
N GLY A 92 -2.05 -17.60 -65.27
CA GLY A 92 -1.57 -16.34 -64.69
C GLY A 92 -2.50 -15.77 -63.61
N GLN A 93 -3.81 -16.04 -63.67
CA GLN A 93 -4.75 -15.73 -62.58
C GLN A 93 -4.60 -16.71 -61.42
N LEU A 94 -4.46 -18.01 -61.72
CA LEU A 94 -4.26 -19.06 -60.73
C LEU A 94 -2.96 -18.84 -59.95
N LYS A 95 -1.88 -18.46 -60.63
CA LYS A 95 -0.60 -18.11 -60.00
C LYS A 95 -0.74 -16.94 -59.03
N ARG A 96 -1.45 -15.87 -59.42
CA ARG A 96 -1.74 -14.73 -58.53
C ARG A 96 -2.61 -15.12 -57.34
N PHE A 97 -3.57 -16.03 -57.54
CA PHE A 97 -4.41 -16.56 -56.47
C PHE A 97 -3.60 -17.40 -55.46
N VAL A 98 -2.67 -18.21 -55.96
CA VAL A 98 -1.76 -19.01 -55.12
C VAL A 98 -0.78 -18.11 -54.36
N GLU A 99 -0.21 -17.09 -55.00
CA GLU A 99 0.68 -16.11 -54.36
C GLU A 99 -0.06 -15.31 -53.28
N ASN A 100 -1.29 -14.84 -53.55
CA ASN A 100 -2.13 -14.19 -52.54
C ASN A 100 -2.47 -15.14 -51.39
N GLY A 101 -2.84 -16.39 -51.68
CA GLY A 101 -3.12 -17.39 -50.63
C GLY A 101 -1.89 -17.75 -49.78
N GLN A 102 -0.69 -17.72 -50.37
CA GLN A 102 0.56 -17.88 -49.62
C GLN A 102 0.85 -16.68 -48.73
N GLN A 103 0.63 -15.46 -49.23
CA GLN A 103 0.78 -14.24 -48.44
C GLN A 103 -0.20 -14.19 -47.27
N GLU A 104 -1.48 -14.51 -47.51
CA GLU A 104 -2.50 -14.59 -46.45
C GLU A 104 -2.14 -15.64 -45.40
N ARG A 105 -1.64 -16.82 -45.81
CA ARG A 105 -1.14 -17.84 -44.87
C ARG A 105 0.04 -17.33 -44.04
N ALA A 106 0.98 -16.61 -44.66
CA ALA A 106 2.11 -16.03 -43.94
C ALA A 106 1.64 -15.01 -42.89
N ASP A 107 0.70 -14.12 -43.27
CA ASP A 107 0.13 -13.11 -42.38
C ASP A 107 -0.66 -13.74 -41.23
N ILE A 108 -1.44 -14.80 -41.52
CA ILE A 108 -2.14 -15.58 -40.49
C ILE A 108 -1.14 -16.23 -39.53
N MET A 109 -0.04 -16.79 -40.05
CA MET A 109 0.99 -17.42 -39.22
C MET A 109 1.70 -16.41 -38.32
N VAL A 110 1.97 -15.19 -38.81
CA VAL A 110 2.52 -14.10 -38.00
C VAL A 110 1.56 -13.70 -36.89
N LYS A 111 0.26 -13.53 -37.20
CA LYS A 111 -0.77 -13.24 -36.19
C LYS A 111 -0.90 -14.36 -35.14
N LEU A 112 -0.87 -15.61 -35.57
CA LEU A 112 -0.87 -16.77 -34.67
C LEU A 112 0.34 -16.76 -33.73
N LYS A 113 1.53 -16.46 -34.26
CA LYS A 113 2.75 -16.35 -33.46
C LYS A 113 2.68 -15.20 -32.45
N GLN A 114 2.11 -14.06 -32.83
CA GLN A 114 1.86 -12.93 -31.93
C GLN A 114 0.85 -13.28 -30.84
N LEU A 115 -0.28 -13.91 -31.19
CA LEU A 115 -1.27 -14.37 -30.22
C LEU A 115 -0.69 -15.40 -29.25
N SER A 116 0.11 -16.35 -29.73
CA SER A 116 0.80 -17.32 -28.87
C SER A 116 1.86 -16.68 -27.96
N ALA A 117 2.43 -15.55 -28.34
CA ALA A 117 3.32 -14.78 -27.46
C ALA A 117 2.51 -14.02 -26.39
N GLN A 118 1.41 -13.36 -26.78
CA GLN A 118 0.51 -12.68 -25.85
C GLN A 118 -0.10 -13.64 -24.82
N ILE A 119 -0.52 -14.84 -25.24
CA ILE A 119 -1.05 -15.86 -24.32
C ILE A 119 0.00 -16.26 -23.29
N ARG A 120 1.27 -16.40 -23.68
CA ARG A 120 2.37 -16.70 -22.74
C ARG A 120 2.55 -15.58 -21.73
N THR A 121 2.64 -14.33 -22.19
CA THR A 121 2.77 -13.17 -21.30
C THR A 121 1.61 -13.06 -20.32
N LEU A 122 0.36 -13.22 -20.79
CA LEU A 122 -0.82 -13.21 -19.92
C LEU A 122 -0.83 -14.38 -18.92
N THR A 123 -0.26 -15.53 -19.30
CA THR A 123 -0.14 -16.69 -18.40
C THR A 123 0.87 -16.39 -17.29
N ASP A 124 2.04 -15.86 -17.65
CA ASP A 124 3.08 -15.48 -16.70
C ASP A 124 2.59 -14.37 -15.73
N GLU A 125 1.88 -13.37 -16.26
CA GLU A 125 1.25 -12.31 -15.46
C GLU A 125 0.19 -12.89 -14.49
N ASN A 126 -0.61 -13.86 -14.94
CA ASN A 126 -1.61 -14.49 -14.09
C ASN A 126 -0.98 -15.35 -12.97
N GLU A 127 0.14 -16.02 -13.25
CA GLU A 127 0.93 -16.72 -12.22
C GLU A 127 1.55 -15.75 -11.22
N SER A 128 2.09 -14.62 -11.67
CA SER A 128 2.60 -13.55 -10.80
C SER A 128 1.51 -13.00 -9.89
N ASN A 129 0.35 -12.64 -10.46
CA ASN A 129 -0.80 -12.14 -9.71
C ASN A 129 -1.30 -13.16 -8.65
N LYS A 130 -1.19 -14.46 -8.95
CA LYS A 130 -1.55 -15.52 -8.00
C LYS A 130 -0.59 -15.57 -6.82
N LEU A 131 0.71 -15.40 -7.06
CA LEU A 131 1.73 -15.31 -6.00
C LEU A 131 1.50 -14.07 -5.14
N ASP A 132 1.27 -12.91 -5.74
CA ASP A 132 1.00 -11.67 -5.00
C ASP A 132 -0.25 -11.79 -4.13
N ASN A 133 -1.30 -12.43 -4.64
CA ASN A 133 -2.52 -12.69 -3.88
C ASN A 133 -2.28 -13.64 -2.69
N GLU A 134 -1.38 -14.63 -2.82
CA GLU A 134 -0.97 -15.46 -1.68
C GLU A 134 -0.17 -14.68 -0.63
N VAL A 135 0.71 -13.77 -1.05
CA VAL A 135 1.46 -12.88 -0.15
C VAL A 135 0.50 -11.97 0.61
N LEU A 136 -0.40 -11.29 -0.09
CA LEU A 136 -1.42 -10.41 0.51
C LEU A 136 -2.32 -11.17 1.49
N LYS A 137 -2.69 -12.43 1.21
CA LYS A 137 -3.44 -13.26 2.16
C LYS A 137 -2.66 -13.56 3.44
N LYS A 138 -1.35 -13.79 3.34
CA LYS A 138 -0.48 -14.02 4.52
C LYS A 138 -0.36 -12.75 5.34
N GLU A 139 -0.10 -11.60 4.71
CA GLU A 139 -0.01 -10.31 5.38
C GLU A 139 -1.33 -9.93 6.07
N LEU A 140 -2.47 -10.18 5.42
CA LEU A 140 -3.79 -9.95 6.01
C LEU A 140 -4.03 -10.84 7.25
N ALA A 141 -3.59 -12.09 7.21
CA ALA A 141 -3.69 -13.00 8.36
C ALA A 141 -2.83 -12.52 9.54
N GLU A 142 -1.62 -12.05 9.26
CA GLU A 142 -0.73 -11.47 10.27
C GLU A 142 -1.30 -10.19 10.89
N TYR A 143 -1.85 -9.29 10.07
CA TYR A 143 -2.53 -8.09 10.55
C TYR A 143 -3.72 -8.42 11.46
N LYS A 144 -4.53 -9.43 11.12
CA LYS A 144 -5.62 -9.89 11.98
C LYS A 144 -5.11 -10.41 13.33
N SER A 145 -4.04 -11.22 13.31
CA SER A 145 -3.43 -11.73 14.55
C SER A 145 -2.88 -10.61 15.44
N ASN A 146 -2.21 -9.62 14.85
CA ASN A 146 -1.70 -8.47 15.61
C ASN A 146 -2.83 -7.60 16.16
N LYS A 147 -3.91 -7.39 15.40
CA LYS A 147 -5.09 -6.69 15.89
C LYS A 147 -5.69 -7.37 17.12
N GLU A 148 -5.87 -8.70 17.07
CA GLU A 148 -6.39 -9.46 18.22
C GLU A 148 -5.47 -9.37 19.46
N LYS A 149 -4.15 -9.35 19.27
CA LYS A 149 -3.20 -9.15 20.38
C LYS A 149 -3.35 -7.77 21.00
N MET A 150 -3.42 -6.73 20.17
CA MET A 150 -3.60 -5.35 20.63
C MET A 150 -4.93 -5.16 21.35
N GLU A 151 -6.01 -5.79 20.88
CA GLU A 151 -7.31 -5.78 21.56
C GLU A 151 -7.23 -6.45 22.94
N LYS A 152 -6.55 -7.59 23.07
CA LYS A 152 -6.32 -8.24 24.37
C LYS A 152 -5.46 -7.40 25.32
N GLU A 153 -4.44 -6.72 24.81
CA GLU A 153 -3.62 -5.79 25.61
C GLU A 153 -4.44 -4.59 26.07
N MET A 154 -5.28 -4.02 25.20
CA MET A 154 -6.21 -2.95 25.57
C MET A 154 -7.19 -3.38 26.66
N ASP A 155 -7.77 -4.57 26.55
CA ASP A 155 -8.66 -5.12 27.58
C ASP A 155 -7.93 -5.31 28.92
N THR A 156 -6.66 -5.72 28.88
CA THR A 156 -5.83 -5.89 30.08
C THR A 156 -5.52 -4.53 30.73
N LEU A 157 -5.16 -3.53 29.93
CA LEU A 157 -4.92 -2.16 30.39
C LEU A 157 -6.18 -1.51 30.95
N ASN A 158 -7.34 -1.71 30.33
CA ASN A 158 -8.62 -1.22 30.85
C ASN A 158 -8.95 -1.86 32.20
N LYS A 159 -8.78 -3.17 32.35
CA LYS A 159 -8.94 -3.85 33.65
C LYS A 159 -7.97 -3.31 34.71
N ALA A 160 -6.74 -2.97 34.33
CA ALA A 160 -5.77 -2.37 35.25
C ALA A 160 -6.13 -0.92 35.63
N LEU A 161 -6.75 -0.17 34.72
CA LEU A 161 -7.29 1.16 34.97
C LEU A 161 -8.48 1.11 35.94
N ASP A 162 -9.39 0.15 35.76
CA ASP A 162 -10.54 -0.06 36.65
C ASP A 162 -10.14 -0.51 38.06
N GLN A 163 -8.94 -1.07 38.22
CA GLN A 163 -8.38 -1.48 39.52
C GLN A 163 -7.61 -0.35 40.23
N ARG A 164 -7.51 0.85 39.65
CA ARG A 164 -6.87 1.96 40.37
C ARG A 164 -7.66 2.31 41.62
N PRO A 165 -6.98 2.65 42.73
CA PRO A 165 -7.63 3.24 43.89
C PRO A 165 -8.48 4.41 43.42
N SER A 166 -9.71 4.50 43.92
CA SER A 166 -10.59 5.60 43.59
C SER A 166 -9.94 6.92 44.01
N GLU A 167 -10.30 8.03 43.36
CA GLU A 167 -9.80 9.35 43.79
C GLU A 167 -10.18 9.62 45.26
N ASP A 168 -11.26 9.01 45.75
CA ASP A 168 -11.65 9.04 47.16
C ASP A 168 -10.64 8.31 48.05
N ASP A 169 -10.15 7.13 47.66
CA ASP A 169 -9.09 6.41 48.38
C ASP A 169 -7.78 7.24 48.40
N VAL A 170 -7.44 7.88 47.28
CA VAL A 170 -6.28 8.77 47.19
C VAL A 170 -6.46 10.01 48.06
N ALA A 171 -7.68 10.57 48.13
CA ALA A 171 -7.99 11.71 48.98
C ALA A 171 -7.87 11.35 50.47
N VAL A 172 -8.35 10.16 50.88
CA VAL A 172 -8.17 9.63 52.24
C VAL A 172 -6.69 9.51 52.58
N LEU A 173 -5.89 8.87 51.71
CA LEU A 173 -4.45 8.75 51.91
C LEU A 173 -3.73 10.11 52.00
N ARG A 174 -4.12 11.09 51.18
CA ARG A 174 -3.60 12.47 51.27
C ARG A 174 -3.95 13.11 52.62
N THR A 175 -5.19 12.93 53.11
CA THR A 175 -5.60 13.48 54.41
C THR A 175 -4.89 12.81 55.57
N GLU A 176 -4.71 11.49 55.53
CA GLU A 176 -3.95 10.74 56.55
C GLU A 176 -2.48 11.14 56.56
N LEU A 177 -1.86 11.33 55.38
CA LEU A 177 -0.47 11.79 55.27
C LEU A 177 -0.29 13.19 55.88
N VAL A 178 -1.21 14.11 55.56
CA VAL A 178 -1.20 15.46 56.15
C VAL A 178 -1.40 15.41 57.66
N HIS A 179 -2.27 14.52 58.16
CA HIS A 179 -2.46 14.34 59.59
C HIS A 179 -1.20 13.79 60.27
N ALA A 180 -0.57 12.76 59.69
CA ALA A 180 0.66 12.17 60.21
C ALA A 180 1.79 13.21 60.24
N GLN A 181 1.88 14.07 59.23
CA GLN A 181 2.88 15.13 59.19
C GLN A 181 2.65 16.18 60.30
N LYS A 182 1.41 16.61 60.51
CA LYS A 182 1.08 17.50 61.65
C LYS A 182 1.44 16.88 63.00
N LEU A 183 1.18 15.59 63.18
CA LEU A 183 1.53 14.88 64.41
C LEU A 183 3.05 14.85 64.63
N MET A 184 3.84 14.61 63.56
CA MET A 184 5.31 14.66 63.64
C MET A 184 5.83 16.06 63.97
N ASP A 185 5.23 17.11 63.42
CA ASP A 185 5.59 18.49 63.72
C ASP A 185 5.28 18.84 65.19
N GLU A 186 4.12 18.43 65.71
CA GLU A 186 3.74 18.62 67.12
C GLU A 186 4.69 17.88 68.07
N ILE A 187 5.05 16.63 67.77
CA ILE A 187 6.02 15.86 68.56
C ILE A 187 7.39 16.55 68.55
N SER A 188 7.84 17.03 67.39
CA SER A 188 9.11 17.74 67.27
C SER A 188 9.12 19.03 68.09
N GLN A 189 8.04 19.81 68.02
CA GLN A 189 7.90 21.03 68.81
C GLN A 189 7.89 20.75 70.32
N GLN A 190 7.21 19.70 70.77
CA GLN A 190 7.23 19.28 72.18
C GLN A 190 8.65 18.91 72.63
N LYS A 191 9.41 18.20 71.78
CA LYS A 191 10.80 17.83 72.07
C LYS A 191 11.71 19.04 72.15
N ASP A 192 11.51 20.04 71.30
CA ASP A 192 12.28 21.30 71.38
C ASP A 192 12.03 22.06 72.69
N VAL A 193 10.78 22.08 73.18
CA VAL A 193 10.42 22.67 74.48
C VAL A 193 11.11 21.89 75.62
N GLU A 194 11.04 20.56 75.61
CA GLU A 194 11.68 19.70 76.61
C GLU A 194 13.20 19.91 76.65
N ILE A 195 13.84 19.99 75.48
CA ILE A 195 15.27 20.31 75.36
C ILE A 195 15.58 21.69 75.96
N SER A 196 14.76 22.69 75.66
CA SER A 196 14.92 24.04 76.22
C SER A 196 14.81 24.06 77.75
N GLU A 197 13.87 23.31 78.32
CA GLU A 197 13.72 23.16 79.78
C GLU A 197 14.92 22.46 80.41
N HIS A 198 15.44 21.41 79.78
CA HIS A 198 16.66 20.73 80.21
C HIS A 198 17.88 21.65 80.16
N LEU A 199 18.04 22.44 79.09
CA LEU A 199 19.12 23.43 78.98
C LEU A 199 19.03 24.48 80.09
N ASN A 200 17.83 24.95 80.41
CA ASN A 200 17.63 25.88 81.51
C ASN A 200 17.98 25.26 82.87
N SER A 201 17.58 24.01 83.10
CA SER A 201 17.92 23.26 84.32
C SER A 201 19.43 23.08 84.47
N ILE A 202 20.14 22.74 83.39
CA ILE A 202 21.60 22.66 83.36
C ILE A 202 22.24 24.01 83.70
N ARG A 203 21.69 25.12 83.18
CA ARG A 203 22.17 26.46 83.47
C ARG A 203 22.07 26.81 84.96
N LEU A 204 20.92 26.51 85.57
CA LEU A 204 20.69 26.73 87.00
C LEU A 204 21.66 25.88 87.86
N LEU A 205 21.85 24.61 87.51
CA LEU A 205 22.79 23.73 88.19
C LEU A 205 24.24 24.23 88.08
N ASN A 206 24.63 24.77 86.92
CA ASN A 206 25.95 25.37 86.76
C ASN A 206 26.15 26.63 87.61
N MET A 207 25.13 27.50 87.69
CA MET A 207 25.17 28.66 88.59
C MET A 207 25.29 28.25 90.06
N GLU A 208 24.57 27.21 90.47
CA GLU A 208 24.63 26.70 91.84
C GLU A 208 26.00 26.07 92.15
N ARG A 209 26.60 25.33 91.21
CA ARG A 209 27.97 24.82 91.36
C ARG A 209 28.99 25.94 91.53
N GLU A 210 28.86 27.03 90.78
CA GLU A 210 29.77 28.17 90.89
C GLU A 210 29.60 28.88 92.25
N LYS A 211 28.36 29.03 92.72
CA LYS A 211 28.07 29.57 94.06
C LYS A 211 28.67 28.70 95.16
N GLN A 212 28.54 27.38 95.05
CA GLN A 212 29.18 26.43 95.99
C GLN A 212 30.70 26.53 95.95
N ARG A 213 31.30 26.70 94.77
CA ARG A 213 32.74 26.91 94.61
C ARG A 213 33.21 28.17 95.37
N CYS A 214 32.52 29.30 95.21
CA CYS A 214 32.85 30.53 95.96
C CYS A 214 32.70 30.36 97.48
N VAL A 215 31.72 29.58 97.96
CA VAL A 215 31.56 29.30 99.40
C VAL A 215 32.72 28.46 99.91
N MET A 216 33.13 27.42 99.17
CA MET A 216 34.28 26.60 99.55
C MET A 216 35.58 27.41 99.55
N GLU A 217 35.79 28.29 98.59
CA GLU A 217 36.95 29.17 98.52
C GLU A 217 37.01 30.15 99.69
N ASN A 218 35.86 30.68 100.13
CA ASN A 218 35.76 31.52 101.33
C ASN A 218 36.00 30.75 102.64
N LEU A 219 35.53 29.50 102.73
CA LEU A 219 35.81 28.63 103.90
C LEU A 219 37.29 28.22 103.96
N GLN A 220 37.90 27.98 102.80
CA GLN A 220 39.32 27.69 102.67
C GLN A 220 40.17 28.90 103.09
N LYS A 221 39.72 30.11 102.75
CA LYS A 221 40.35 31.38 103.20
C LYS A 221 40.16 31.66 104.69
N GLN A 222 39.02 31.29 105.30
CA GLN A 222 38.81 31.38 106.75
C GLN A 222 39.66 30.39 107.56
N LEU A 223 40.00 29.23 106.97
CA LEU A 223 40.91 28.25 107.57
C LEU A 223 42.38 28.71 107.52
N GLU A 224 42.78 29.50 106.53
CA GLU A 224 44.11 30.11 106.46
C GLU A 224 44.28 31.30 107.44
N ASP A 225 43.19 32.00 107.80
CA ASP A 225 43.22 33.22 108.63
C ASP A 225 43.07 33.01 110.16
N THR A 226 42.99 31.77 110.68
CA THR A 226 42.71 31.49 112.12
C THR A 226 43.81 30.78 112.92
N GLY A 227 45.04 30.73 112.44
CA GLY A 227 46.12 29.98 113.10
C GLY A 227 47.31 30.80 113.63
N SER A 228 47.17 31.62 114.69
CA SER A 228 48.33 32.13 115.47
C SER A 228 47.97 32.69 116.86
N HIS A 229 48.62 32.17 117.93
CA HIS A 229 48.97 32.75 119.26
C HIS A 229 48.86 31.67 120.36
N SER A 230 49.75 31.48 121.34
CA SER A 230 50.96 32.17 121.82
C SER A 230 51.76 31.27 122.79
N LYS A 231 53.10 31.46 122.88
CA LYS A 231 54.00 31.50 124.09
C LYS A 231 53.89 30.42 125.20
N GLU A 232 54.92 29.96 125.92
CA GLU A 232 56.41 29.93 125.92
C GLU A 232 56.80 29.11 127.18
N SER A 233 58.06 28.62 127.28
CA SER A 233 58.75 28.04 128.47
C SER A 233 58.78 26.50 128.68
N SER A 234 59.82 25.83 128.17
CA SER A 234 60.69 24.87 128.93
C SER A 234 61.68 24.17 127.97
N GLU A 235 62.90 24.67 127.88
CA GLU A 235 63.72 24.70 126.65
C GLU A 235 64.77 23.59 126.49
N LEU A 236 64.67 22.43 127.17
CA LEU A 236 65.66 21.35 126.95
C LEU A 236 65.09 19.95 126.71
N VAL A 237 63.82 19.69 127.05
CA VAL A 237 63.10 18.48 126.61
C VAL A 237 62.38 18.72 125.27
N ARG A 238 62.16 20.00 124.93
CA ARG A 238 61.46 20.46 123.72
C ARG A 238 62.27 20.28 122.43
N SER A 239 63.60 20.30 122.46
CA SER A 239 64.42 20.13 121.24
C SER A 239 64.25 18.75 120.61
N LEU A 240 64.28 17.69 121.41
CA LEU A 240 64.16 16.31 120.93
C LEU A 240 62.72 15.89 120.64
N THR A 241 61.74 16.57 121.25
CA THR A 241 60.31 16.34 120.97
C THR A 241 59.84 17.20 119.79
N SER A 242 60.43 18.39 119.56
CA SER A 242 60.20 19.22 118.37
C SER A 242 60.74 18.55 117.13
N GLU A 243 61.97 18.01 117.12
CA GLU A 243 62.44 17.27 115.95
C GLU A 243 61.59 16.02 115.65
N LEU A 244 61.06 15.34 116.69
CA LEU A 244 60.14 14.21 116.52
C LEU A 244 58.74 14.66 116.05
N GLU A 245 58.27 15.82 116.48
CA GLU A 245 56.98 16.39 116.10
C GLU A 245 57.04 17.03 114.70
N ASP A 246 58.15 17.68 114.37
CA ASP A 246 58.44 18.24 113.05
C ASP A 246 58.62 17.10 112.03
N THR A 247 59.28 15.98 112.40
CA THR A 247 59.32 14.79 111.55
C THR A 247 57.97 14.07 111.45
N ARG A 248 57.15 14.06 112.51
CA ARG A 248 55.76 13.57 112.43
C ARG A 248 54.88 14.47 111.56
N GLN A 249 55.03 15.78 111.67
CA GLN A 249 54.30 16.76 110.87
C GLN A 249 54.73 16.69 109.41
N LEU A 250 56.03 16.48 109.15
CA LEU A 250 56.55 16.20 107.81
C LEU A 250 55.99 14.88 107.28
N LEU A 251 55.89 13.84 108.11
CA LEU A 251 55.34 12.55 107.72
C LEU A 251 53.82 12.60 107.48
N VAL A 252 53.08 13.42 108.23
CA VAL A 252 51.67 13.75 107.99
C VAL A 252 51.50 14.56 106.70
N THR A 253 52.39 15.52 106.45
CA THR A 253 52.39 16.31 105.21
C THR A 253 52.71 15.42 104.01
N CYS A 254 53.73 14.57 104.09
CA CYS A 254 54.03 13.56 103.08
C CYS A 254 52.91 12.54 102.90
N GLN A 255 52.20 12.14 103.96
CA GLN A 255 51.01 11.28 103.86
C GLN A 255 49.85 11.99 103.17
N LYS A 256 49.63 13.27 103.46
CA LYS A 256 48.63 14.10 102.81
C LYS A 256 48.96 14.30 101.33
N ASP A 257 50.20 14.68 101.02
CA ASP A 257 50.69 14.85 99.65
C ASP A 257 50.62 13.53 98.87
N LEU A 258 50.90 12.40 99.53
CA LEU A 258 50.73 11.07 98.93
C LEU A 258 49.26 10.75 98.65
N GLU A 259 48.35 11.12 99.54
CA GLU A 259 46.91 10.89 99.35
C GLU A 259 46.32 11.84 98.30
N ASP A 260 46.78 13.09 98.25
CA ASP A 260 46.46 14.06 97.20
C ASP A 260 47.01 13.60 95.85
N ALA A 261 48.24 13.06 95.81
CA ALA A 261 48.82 12.46 94.61
C ALA A 261 48.07 11.21 94.15
N LYS A 262 47.58 10.37 95.08
CA LYS A 262 46.71 9.23 94.74
C LYS A 262 45.36 9.70 94.22
N SER A 263 44.77 10.73 94.82
CA SER A 263 43.51 11.33 94.38
C SER A 263 43.65 11.91 92.97
N ASP A 264 44.70 12.69 92.71
CA ASP A 264 45.04 13.23 91.40
C ASP A 264 45.33 12.12 90.38
N SER A 265 46.10 11.09 90.76
CA SER A 265 46.33 9.91 89.92
C SER A 265 45.03 9.17 89.59
N THR A 266 44.10 9.07 90.54
CA THR A 266 42.79 8.43 90.33
C THR A 266 41.91 9.28 89.41
N GLN A 267 41.93 10.60 89.57
CA GLN A 267 41.21 11.52 88.70
C GLN A 267 41.77 11.53 87.28
N LYS A 268 43.11 11.50 87.13
CA LYS A 268 43.78 11.32 85.84
C LYS A 268 43.43 9.97 85.20
N GLY A 269 43.36 8.89 85.99
CA GLY A 269 42.90 7.58 85.54
C GLY A 269 41.48 7.63 84.98
N LYS A 270 40.52 8.20 85.71
CA LYS A 270 39.14 8.41 85.24
C LYS A 270 39.09 9.25 83.96
N ARG A 271 39.91 10.30 83.87
CA ARG A 271 39.98 11.13 82.67
C ARG A 271 40.52 10.36 81.46
N ILE A 272 41.51 9.50 81.65
CA ILE A 272 42.04 8.63 80.60
C ILE A 272 40.96 7.65 80.12
N GLU A 273 40.20 7.03 81.04
CA GLU A 273 39.08 6.16 80.69
C GLU A 273 37.99 6.90 79.90
N GLU A 274 37.59 8.11 80.32
CA GLU A 274 36.65 8.94 79.57
C GLU A 274 37.15 9.27 78.16
N LEU A 275 38.43 9.63 78.03
CA LEU A 275 39.03 9.93 76.73
C LEU A 275 39.10 8.68 75.86
N HIS A 276 39.40 7.52 76.45
CA HIS A 276 39.41 6.24 75.75
C HIS A 276 38.02 5.91 75.20
N GLY A 277 36.96 6.02 76.03
CA GLY A 277 35.59 5.82 75.57
C GLY A 277 35.16 6.78 74.46
N LYS A 278 35.63 8.04 74.48
CA LYS A 278 35.41 8.99 73.37
C LYS A 278 36.14 8.60 72.09
N VAL A 279 37.37 8.10 72.21
CA VAL A 279 38.14 7.61 71.05
C VAL A 279 37.45 6.39 70.45
N GLU A 280 36.98 5.44 71.27
CA GLU A 280 36.23 4.28 70.79
C GLU A 280 34.92 4.67 70.09
N ALA A 281 34.16 5.62 70.65
CA ALA A 281 32.95 6.15 70.02
C ALA A 281 33.25 6.78 68.65
N ASN A 282 34.28 7.63 68.57
CA ASN A 282 34.71 8.25 67.32
C ASN A 282 35.18 7.20 66.29
N LEU A 283 35.86 6.13 66.72
CA LEU A 283 36.26 5.04 65.84
C LEU A 283 35.05 4.28 65.28
N ALA A 284 34.02 4.05 66.10
CA ALA A 284 32.77 3.44 65.66
C ALA A 284 32.01 4.34 64.65
N GLU A 285 31.95 5.65 64.91
CA GLU A 285 31.37 6.61 63.96
C GLU A 285 32.13 6.65 62.64
N LEU A 286 33.47 6.68 62.68
CA LEU A 286 34.31 6.61 61.48
C LEU A 286 34.11 5.31 60.69
N ALA A 287 33.94 4.18 61.37
CA ALA A 287 33.60 2.91 60.72
C ALA A 287 32.24 2.99 60.01
N SER A 288 31.21 3.56 60.67
CA SER A 288 29.90 3.79 60.06
C SER A 288 29.96 4.75 58.86
N CYS A 289 30.76 5.81 58.94
CA CYS A 289 30.98 6.73 57.82
C CYS A 289 31.65 6.02 56.63
N ARG A 290 32.65 5.17 56.87
CA ARG A 290 33.29 4.37 55.82
C ARG A 290 32.30 3.43 55.12
N GLU A 291 31.41 2.81 55.88
CA GLU A 291 30.37 1.95 55.31
C GLU A 291 29.38 2.74 54.45
N LYS A 292 28.94 3.92 54.91
CA LYS A 292 28.09 4.82 54.11
C LYS A 292 28.78 5.28 52.82
N ILE A 293 30.08 5.60 52.87
CA ILE A 293 30.86 5.96 51.68
C ILE A 293 30.87 4.78 50.70
N ALA A 294 31.14 3.56 51.17
CA ALA A 294 31.13 2.37 50.31
C ALA A 294 29.76 2.13 49.65
N GLN A 295 28.65 2.36 50.37
CA GLN A 295 27.29 2.27 49.81
C GLN A 295 27.02 3.34 48.74
N LEU A 296 27.50 4.57 48.95
CA LEU A 296 27.38 5.64 47.96
C LEU A 296 28.22 5.36 46.72
N GLU A 297 29.44 4.87 46.87
CA GLU A 297 30.31 4.45 45.76
C GLU A 297 29.65 3.31 44.95
N GLU A 298 29.01 2.36 45.62
CA GLU A 298 28.24 1.29 44.98
C GLU A 298 27.08 1.86 44.15
N THR A 299 26.32 2.79 44.72
CA THR A 299 25.17 3.42 44.05
C THR A 299 25.63 4.18 42.81
N VAL A 300 26.69 4.99 42.93
CA VAL A 300 27.28 5.72 41.78
C VAL A 300 27.74 4.75 40.70
N ARG A 301 28.35 3.62 41.07
CA ARG A 301 28.77 2.60 40.12
C ARG A 301 27.61 1.93 39.40
N VAL A 302 26.50 1.65 40.10
CA VAL A 302 25.29 1.09 39.48
C VAL A 302 24.67 2.11 38.52
N SER A 303 24.50 3.36 38.94
CA SER A 303 23.96 4.42 38.07
C SER A 303 24.84 4.67 36.84
N ALA A 304 26.17 4.58 36.95
CA ALA A 304 27.05 4.68 35.79
C ALA A 304 26.80 3.57 34.76
N ARG A 305 26.58 2.32 35.21
CA ARG A 305 26.21 1.23 34.31
C ARG A 305 24.85 1.43 33.65
N GLU A 306 23.87 1.91 34.40
CA GLU A 306 22.54 2.23 33.85
C GLU A 306 22.60 3.33 32.79
N ILE A 307 23.47 4.33 32.98
CA ILE A 307 23.74 5.37 31.99
C ILE A 307 24.37 4.77 30.73
N ASP A 308 25.37 3.89 30.87
CA ASP A 308 26.02 3.22 29.74
C ASP A 308 25.01 2.33 28.96
N ASP A 309 24.18 1.57 29.66
CA ASP A 309 23.13 0.73 29.06
C ASP A 309 22.08 1.61 28.34
N SER A 310 21.70 2.74 28.92
CA SER A 310 20.81 3.72 28.29
C SER A 310 21.43 4.32 27.03
N HIS A 311 22.72 4.64 27.04
CA HIS A 311 23.45 5.13 25.86
C HIS A 311 23.50 4.07 24.76
N ALA A 312 23.81 2.82 25.08
CA ALA A 312 23.82 1.72 24.12
C ALA A 312 22.43 1.49 23.49
N MET A 313 21.37 1.60 24.28
CA MET A 313 20.00 1.49 23.80
C MET A 313 19.61 2.67 22.90
N ASN A 314 20.01 3.89 23.25
CA ASN A 314 19.80 5.08 22.42
C ASN A 314 20.55 4.99 21.09
N GLU A 315 21.79 4.48 21.07
CA GLU A 315 22.55 4.27 19.84
C GLU A 315 21.87 3.23 18.93
N SER A 316 21.34 2.15 19.52
CA SER A 316 20.55 1.14 18.80
C SER A 316 19.27 1.73 18.20
N ASN A 317 18.56 2.55 18.96
CA ASN A 317 17.37 3.25 18.49
C ASN A 317 17.68 4.24 17.37
N LEU A 318 18.81 4.96 17.47
CA LEU A 318 19.28 5.86 16.42
C LEU A 318 19.56 5.09 15.12
N LYS A 319 20.24 3.94 15.20
CA LYS A 319 20.47 3.06 14.03
C LYS A 319 19.16 2.59 13.39
N LYS A 320 18.15 2.21 14.20
CA LYS A 320 16.82 1.85 13.68
C LYS A 320 16.12 3.02 13.02
N LEU A 321 16.22 4.22 13.60
CA LEU A 321 15.64 5.44 13.05
C LEU A 321 16.26 5.77 11.68
N THR A 322 17.59 5.68 11.56
CA THR A 322 18.29 5.85 10.27
C THR A 322 17.80 4.83 9.25
N GLN A 323 17.70 3.53 9.61
CA GLN A 323 17.18 2.50 8.69
C GLN A 323 15.73 2.75 8.24
N LEU A 324 14.87 3.24 9.14
CA LEU A 324 13.50 3.60 8.78
C LEU A 324 13.46 4.83 7.86
N SER A 325 14.34 5.80 8.08
CA SER A 325 14.51 6.96 7.20
C SER A 325 14.95 6.53 5.79
N ASP A 326 15.94 5.65 5.68
CA ASP A 326 16.43 5.14 4.39
C ASP A 326 15.33 4.36 3.64
N LYS A 327 14.54 3.55 4.36
CA LYS A 327 13.38 2.85 3.78
C LYS A 327 12.30 3.82 3.29
N LEU A 328 12.02 4.87 4.05
CA LEU A 328 11.04 5.89 3.65
C LEU A 328 11.49 6.60 2.37
N GLU A 329 12.78 6.92 2.26
CA GLU A 329 13.36 7.54 1.07
C GLU A 329 13.28 6.61 -0.14
N GLN A 330 13.54 5.31 0.03
CA GLN A 330 13.32 4.31 -1.02
C GLN A 330 11.86 4.27 -1.50
N VAL A 331 10.89 4.26 -0.57
CA VAL A 331 9.45 4.26 -0.92
C VAL A 331 9.05 5.53 -1.66
N ILE A 332 9.60 6.69 -1.27
CA ILE A 332 9.37 7.95 -1.98
C ILE A 332 9.91 7.87 -3.42
N GLU A 333 11.09 7.29 -3.61
CA GLU A 333 11.70 7.15 -4.94
C GLU A 333 10.94 6.16 -5.82
N GLU A 334 10.48 5.03 -5.27
CA GLU A 334 9.60 4.08 -5.94
C GLU A 334 8.27 4.72 -6.34
N LYS A 335 7.66 5.51 -5.44
CA LYS A 335 6.43 6.26 -5.74
C LYS A 335 6.62 7.21 -6.92
N LYS A 336 7.71 7.99 -6.97
CA LYS A 336 8.02 8.87 -8.11
C LYS A 336 8.16 8.09 -9.42
N ARG A 337 8.75 6.90 -9.39
CA ARG A 337 8.84 6.02 -10.58
C ARG A 337 7.45 5.61 -11.06
N TYR A 338 6.58 5.15 -10.16
CA TYR A 338 5.21 4.78 -10.52
C TYR A 338 4.40 5.96 -11.05
N GLU A 339 4.54 7.16 -10.48
CA GLU A 339 3.89 8.38 -10.99
C GLU A 339 4.36 8.72 -12.43
N THR A 340 5.65 8.51 -12.71
CA THR A 340 6.22 8.70 -14.04
C THR A 340 5.71 7.65 -15.04
N GLU A 341 5.60 6.39 -14.61
CA GLU A 341 5.04 5.32 -15.45
C GLU A 341 3.55 5.51 -15.72
N MET A 342 2.79 5.95 -14.72
CA MET A 342 1.38 6.29 -14.90
C MET A 342 1.18 7.44 -15.89
N SER A 343 2.00 8.50 -15.81
CA SER A 343 1.94 9.60 -16.78
C SER A 343 2.18 9.11 -18.22
N LYS A 344 3.12 8.18 -18.42
CA LYS A 344 3.37 7.55 -19.74
C LYS A 344 2.21 6.68 -20.20
N PHE A 345 1.54 6.01 -19.26
CA PHE A 345 0.37 5.19 -19.57
C PHE A 345 -0.82 6.07 -19.99
N GLU A 346 -1.06 7.17 -19.28
CA GLU A 346 -2.08 8.16 -19.64
C GLU A 346 -1.81 8.75 -21.04
N GLU A 347 -0.57 9.13 -21.36
CA GLU A 347 -0.20 9.62 -22.69
C GLU A 347 -0.46 8.59 -23.79
N LYS A 348 -0.13 7.30 -23.55
CA LYS A 348 -0.46 6.21 -24.49
C LYS A 348 -1.96 6.02 -24.64
N ASN A 349 -2.72 6.11 -23.55
CA ASN A 349 -4.16 5.97 -23.57
C ASN A 349 -4.83 7.12 -24.34
N ASP A 350 -4.32 8.34 -24.21
CA ASP A 350 -4.77 9.49 -25.00
C ASP A 350 -4.46 9.31 -26.48
N MET A 351 -3.27 8.80 -26.83
CA MET A 351 -2.94 8.47 -28.22
C MET A 351 -3.87 7.39 -28.79
N HIS A 352 -4.16 6.33 -28.03
CA HIS A 352 -5.11 5.29 -28.44
C HIS A 352 -6.53 5.85 -28.61
N THR A 353 -7.01 6.62 -27.65
CA THR A 353 -8.33 7.29 -27.71
C THR A 353 -8.44 8.17 -28.96
N ASN A 354 -7.40 8.94 -29.28
CA ASN A 354 -7.35 9.77 -30.48
C ASN A 354 -7.28 8.94 -31.78
N SER A 355 -6.65 7.75 -31.74
CA SER A 355 -6.66 6.81 -32.87
C SER A 355 -8.05 6.21 -33.09
N ILE A 356 -8.74 5.84 -32.00
CA ILE A 356 -10.11 5.31 -32.05
C ILE A 356 -11.06 6.35 -32.65
N ARG A 357 -11.04 7.61 -32.17
CA ARG A 357 -11.88 8.68 -32.76
C ARG A 357 -11.64 8.89 -34.25
N ARG A 358 -10.38 8.79 -34.70
CA ARG A 358 -10.05 8.88 -36.14
C ARG A 358 -10.65 7.72 -36.93
N LEU A 359 -10.59 6.51 -36.40
CA LEU A 359 -11.22 5.34 -37.02
C LEU A 359 -12.75 5.44 -37.02
N GLU A 360 -13.35 5.94 -35.94
CA GLU A 360 -14.81 6.17 -35.86
C GLU A 360 -15.28 7.20 -36.90
N LEU A 361 -14.55 8.32 -37.05
CA LEU A 361 -14.83 9.31 -38.09
C LEU A 361 -14.73 8.69 -39.50
N SER A 362 -13.66 7.94 -39.77
CA SER A 362 -13.50 7.26 -41.06
C SER A 362 -14.59 6.22 -41.32
N ASN A 363 -15.04 5.49 -40.29
CA ASN A 363 -16.15 4.55 -40.42
C ASN A 363 -17.48 5.26 -40.66
N MET A 364 -17.69 6.43 -40.05
CA MET A 364 -18.86 7.26 -40.29
C MET A 364 -18.89 7.74 -41.74
N ASP A 365 -17.75 8.17 -42.28
CA ASP A 365 -17.61 8.56 -43.69
C ASP A 365 -17.90 7.38 -44.64
N LEU A 366 -17.31 6.21 -44.38
CA LEU A 366 -17.59 5.00 -45.16
C LEU A 366 -19.06 4.56 -45.08
N THR A 367 -19.69 4.71 -43.92
CA THR A 367 -21.12 4.41 -43.74
C THR A 367 -21.99 5.36 -44.56
N ASN A 368 -21.63 6.65 -44.60
CA ASN A 368 -22.31 7.64 -45.44
C ASN A 368 -22.14 7.32 -46.93
N GLU A 369 -20.93 6.94 -47.36
CA GLU A 369 -20.66 6.50 -48.73
C GLU A 369 -21.45 5.25 -49.10
N LEU A 370 -21.52 4.24 -48.21
CA LEU A 370 -22.32 3.04 -48.41
C LEU A 370 -23.82 3.35 -48.50
N SER A 371 -24.32 4.27 -47.67
CA SER A 371 -25.72 4.72 -47.74
C SER A 371 -26.01 5.42 -49.07
N SER A 372 -25.09 6.28 -49.54
CA SER A 372 -25.19 6.94 -50.84
C SER A 372 -25.19 5.92 -51.99
N LEU A 373 -24.27 4.95 -51.99
CA LEU A 373 -24.24 3.87 -52.97
C LEU A 373 -25.51 3.01 -52.91
N GLY A 374 -26.03 2.74 -51.72
CA GLY A 374 -27.30 2.04 -51.52
C GLY A 374 -28.47 2.79 -52.18
N SER A 375 -28.54 4.12 -52.04
CA SER A 375 -29.57 4.93 -52.68
C SER A 375 -29.48 4.93 -54.21
N LEU A 376 -28.26 4.95 -54.76
CA LEU A 376 -28.00 4.82 -56.20
C LEU A 376 -28.42 3.45 -56.73
N LEU A 377 -28.12 2.39 -55.99
CA LEU A 377 -28.45 1.02 -56.38
C LEU A 377 -29.96 0.77 -56.34
N GLU A 378 -30.67 1.37 -55.39
CA GLU A 378 -32.13 1.34 -55.34
C GLU A 378 -32.75 2.12 -56.50
N HIS A 379 -32.18 3.26 -56.88
CA HIS A 379 -32.62 4.00 -58.06
C HIS A 379 -32.43 3.20 -59.36
N GLU A 380 -31.29 2.53 -59.53
CA GLU A 380 -31.04 1.63 -60.67
C GLU A 380 -32.04 0.46 -60.70
N ARG A 381 -32.38 -0.13 -59.54
CA ARG A 381 -33.42 -1.16 -59.47
C ARG A 381 -34.78 -0.64 -59.94
N GLN A 382 -35.18 0.54 -59.50
CA GLN A 382 -36.43 1.17 -59.96
C GLN A 382 -36.45 1.40 -61.47
N LEU A 383 -35.33 1.86 -62.05
CA LEU A 383 -35.20 2.03 -63.50
C LEU A 383 -35.28 0.70 -64.26
N ILE A 384 -34.71 -0.38 -63.70
CA ILE A 384 -34.82 -1.72 -64.26
C ILE A 384 -36.27 -2.20 -64.21
N ASP A 385 -36.96 -2.02 -63.09
CA ASP A 385 -38.36 -2.41 -62.93
C ASP A 385 -39.28 -1.63 -63.88
N GLU A 386 -39.03 -0.33 -64.06
CA GLU A 386 -39.75 0.50 -65.02
C GLU A 386 -39.51 0.02 -66.46
N LYS A 387 -38.25 -0.25 -66.83
CA LYS A 387 -37.92 -0.82 -68.16
C LYS A 387 -38.56 -2.18 -68.37
N ASN A 388 -38.56 -3.05 -67.36
CA ASN A 388 -39.20 -4.37 -67.43
C ASN A 388 -40.71 -4.24 -67.60
N SER A 389 -41.35 -3.27 -66.92
CA SER A 389 -42.77 -2.98 -67.10
C SER A 389 -43.08 -2.50 -68.53
N ILE A 390 -42.23 -1.62 -69.08
CA ILE A 390 -42.35 -1.17 -70.48
C ILE A 390 -42.18 -2.34 -71.45
N ILE A 391 -41.18 -3.21 -71.23
CA ILE A 391 -40.96 -4.40 -72.06
C ILE A 391 -42.18 -5.31 -72.01
N ALA A 392 -42.71 -5.61 -70.83
CA ALA A 392 -43.91 -6.43 -70.67
C ALA A 392 -45.12 -5.82 -71.40
N SER A 393 -45.31 -4.51 -71.31
CA SER A 393 -46.36 -3.80 -72.05
C SER A 393 -46.16 -3.92 -73.57
N LYS A 394 -44.92 -3.79 -74.06
CA LYS A 394 -44.59 -3.90 -75.49
C LYS A 394 -44.75 -5.31 -76.01
N ASP A 395 -44.38 -6.31 -75.21
CA ASP A 395 -44.62 -7.71 -75.54
C ASP A 395 -46.11 -8.00 -75.65
N GLN A 396 -46.92 -7.44 -74.75
CA GLN A 396 -48.37 -7.59 -74.81
C GLN A 396 -48.98 -6.90 -76.04
N GLU A 397 -48.54 -5.69 -76.40
CA GLU A 397 -48.90 -5.02 -77.65
C GLU A 397 -48.50 -5.87 -78.88
N LEU A 398 -47.30 -6.43 -78.89
CA LEU A 398 -46.82 -7.30 -79.97
C LEU A 398 -47.66 -8.57 -80.09
N PHE A 399 -48.06 -9.17 -78.96
CA PHE A 399 -48.97 -10.31 -78.95
C PHE A 399 -50.32 -9.96 -79.55
N SER A 400 -50.93 -8.83 -79.17
CA SER A 400 -52.19 -8.36 -79.76
C SER A 400 -52.05 -8.12 -81.27
N LEU A 401 -50.98 -7.46 -81.70
CA LEU A 401 -50.71 -7.23 -83.12
C LEU A 401 -50.51 -8.54 -83.90
N ARG A 402 -49.86 -9.55 -83.30
CA ARG A 402 -49.73 -10.88 -83.91
C ARG A 402 -51.09 -11.58 -84.04
N GLU A 403 -51.93 -11.51 -83.02
CA GLU A 403 -53.29 -12.06 -83.11
C GLU A 403 -54.11 -11.36 -84.20
N ASP A 404 -54.04 -10.04 -84.29
CA ASP A 404 -54.76 -9.27 -85.32
C ASP A 404 -54.22 -9.59 -86.72
N LEU A 405 -52.90 -9.75 -86.87
CA LEU A 405 -52.28 -10.18 -88.11
C LEU A 405 -52.74 -11.60 -88.51
N GLU A 406 -52.78 -12.53 -87.54
CA GLU A 406 -53.24 -13.90 -87.77
C GLU A 406 -54.72 -13.93 -88.16
N ARG A 407 -55.57 -13.14 -87.49
CA ARG A 407 -56.98 -12.95 -87.89
C ARG A 407 -57.10 -12.41 -89.31
N SER A 408 -56.32 -11.39 -89.65
CA SER A 408 -56.28 -10.83 -91.00
C SER A 408 -55.76 -11.82 -92.04
N HIS A 409 -54.82 -12.69 -91.67
CA HIS A 409 -54.34 -13.78 -92.53
C HIS A 409 -55.42 -14.83 -92.77
N ILE A 410 -56.12 -15.26 -91.70
CA ILE A 410 -57.26 -16.18 -91.79
C ILE A 410 -58.36 -15.57 -92.67
N ASP A 411 -58.68 -14.30 -92.49
CA ASP A 411 -59.69 -13.61 -93.29
C ASP A 411 -59.25 -13.45 -94.76
N ASN A 412 -57.97 -13.19 -95.01
CA ASN A 412 -57.42 -13.20 -96.38
C ASN A 412 -57.50 -14.58 -97.03
N GLU A 413 -57.17 -15.66 -96.32
CA GLU A 413 -57.30 -17.03 -96.83
C GLU A 413 -58.78 -17.41 -97.05
N LYS A 414 -59.70 -16.96 -96.19
CA LYS A 414 -61.15 -17.08 -96.41
C LYS A 414 -61.61 -16.30 -97.64
N LEU A 415 -61.16 -15.06 -97.82
CA LEU A 415 -61.51 -14.26 -98.99
C LEU A 415 -60.91 -14.84 -100.26
N LYS A 416 -59.69 -15.37 -100.21
CA LYS A 416 -59.02 -16.04 -101.31
C LYS A 416 -59.74 -17.32 -101.71
N SER A 417 -60.07 -18.18 -100.75
CA SER A 417 -60.86 -19.39 -101.00
C SER A 417 -62.28 -19.05 -101.51
N GLN A 418 -62.90 -17.96 -101.03
CA GLN A 418 -64.15 -17.44 -101.59
C GLN A 418 -63.96 -16.91 -103.02
N CYS A 419 -62.87 -16.22 -103.32
CA CYS A 419 -62.54 -15.75 -104.67
C CYS A 419 -62.26 -16.92 -105.61
N GLU A 420 -61.55 -17.95 -105.17
CA GLU A 420 -61.32 -19.18 -105.93
C GLU A 420 -62.62 -19.95 -106.15
N SER A 421 -63.47 -20.06 -105.12
CA SER A 421 -64.81 -20.64 -105.23
C SER A 421 -65.68 -19.85 -106.22
N ARG A 422 -65.69 -18.51 -106.13
CA ARG A 422 -66.43 -17.65 -107.08
C ARG A 422 -65.82 -17.66 -108.48
N ALA A 423 -64.50 -17.82 -108.61
CA ALA A 423 -63.84 -17.98 -109.89
C ALA A 423 -64.21 -19.32 -110.53
N ASN A 424 -64.22 -20.40 -109.74
CA ASN A 424 -64.67 -21.72 -110.18
C ASN A 424 -66.17 -21.73 -110.50
N GLU A 425 -67.00 -21.03 -109.71
CA GLU A 425 -68.41 -20.81 -110.00
C GLU A 425 -68.59 -19.95 -111.24
N SER A 426 -67.81 -18.90 -111.44
CA SER A 426 -67.85 -18.07 -112.65
C SER A 426 -67.36 -18.83 -113.87
N GLU A 427 -66.40 -19.74 -113.73
CA GLU A 427 -65.91 -20.60 -114.81
C GLU A 427 -66.92 -21.71 -115.11
N SER A 428 -67.56 -22.27 -114.09
CA SER A 428 -68.70 -23.19 -114.20
C SER A 428 -69.90 -22.50 -114.85
N LEU A 429 -70.23 -21.28 -114.42
CA LEU A 429 -71.28 -20.45 -114.98
C LEU A 429 -70.93 -19.99 -116.39
N ALA A 430 -69.66 -19.75 -116.73
CA ALA A 430 -69.21 -19.47 -118.10
C ALA A 430 -69.30 -20.71 -119.00
N LYS A 431 -68.96 -21.89 -118.48
CA LYS A 431 -69.17 -23.19 -119.16
C LYS A 431 -70.67 -23.48 -119.34
N GLN A 432 -71.49 -23.17 -118.33
CA GLN A 432 -72.94 -23.25 -118.40
C GLN A 432 -73.53 -22.16 -119.31
N LEU A 433 -72.95 -20.97 -119.40
CA LEU A 433 -73.36 -19.90 -120.32
C LEU A 433 -73.02 -20.27 -121.75
N LEU A 434 -71.86 -20.89 -122.01
CA LEU A 434 -71.51 -21.47 -123.31
C LEU A 434 -72.45 -22.63 -123.67
N ALA A 435 -72.75 -23.52 -122.73
CA ALA A 435 -73.72 -24.60 -122.91
C ALA A 435 -75.17 -24.07 -123.04
N LEU A 436 -75.51 -22.92 -122.42
CA LEU A 436 -76.78 -22.21 -122.57
C LEU A 436 -76.82 -21.35 -123.83
N GLN A 437 -75.69 -20.91 -124.38
CA GLN A 437 -75.61 -20.26 -125.69
C GLN A 437 -75.79 -21.28 -126.80
N GLU A 438 -75.26 -22.50 -126.64
CA GLU A 438 -75.53 -23.65 -127.51
C GLU A 438 -76.96 -24.18 -127.32
N ASN A 439 -77.44 -24.33 -126.08
CA ASN A 439 -78.82 -24.72 -125.80
C ASN A 439 -79.84 -23.63 -126.14
N SER A 440 -79.51 -22.33 -126.12
CA SER A 440 -80.41 -21.24 -126.56
C SER A 440 -80.53 -21.19 -128.08
N LYS A 441 -79.49 -21.65 -128.80
CA LYS A 441 -79.54 -21.95 -130.23
C LYS A 441 -80.45 -23.15 -130.55
N GLU A 442 -80.57 -24.13 -129.65
CA GLU A 442 -81.52 -25.25 -129.74
C GLU A 442 -82.92 -24.96 -129.12
N LEU A 443 -83.04 -24.06 -128.13
CA LEU A 443 -84.30 -23.69 -127.48
C LEU A 443 -85.12 -22.71 -128.33
N MET A 444 -84.48 -21.86 -129.14
CA MET A 444 -85.17 -21.07 -130.18
C MET A 444 -85.87 -21.96 -131.23
N ASP A 445 -85.48 -23.23 -131.35
CA ASP A 445 -86.10 -24.22 -132.23
C ASP A 445 -87.16 -25.10 -131.52
N ARG A 446 -87.20 -25.10 -130.17
CA ARG A 446 -88.12 -25.92 -129.37
C ARG A 446 -89.16 -25.14 -128.54
N ILE A 447 -89.04 -23.81 -128.42
CA ILE A 447 -90.11 -22.93 -127.89
C ILE A 447 -91.27 -22.76 -128.90
N SER A 448 -91.26 -23.53 -130.00
CA SER A 448 -92.42 -23.73 -130.88
C SER A 448 -93.54 -24.61 -130.28
N LYS A 449 -93.36 -25.32 -129.13
CA LYS A 449 -94.43 -26.11 -128.48
C LYS A 449 -94.18 -26.23 -126.96
N GLY A 450 -95.14 -25.79 -126.14
CA GLY A 450 -94.96 -25.54 -124.71
C GLY A 450 -95.28 -26.67 -123.70
N GLU A 451 -95.46 -26.19 -122.46
CA GLU A 451 -96.05 -26.78 -121.23
C GLU A 451 -95.12 -27.43 -120.16
N ASP A 452 -95.46 -27.08 -118.89
CA ASP A 452 -95.12 -27.67 -117.58
C ASP A 452 -93.79 -27.36 -116.83
N GLY A 453 -93.75 -26.22 -116.12
CA GLY A 453 -92.64 -25.78 -115.25
C GLY A 453 -92.90 -25.74 -113.73
N SER A 454 -94.06 -26.16 -113.23
CA SER A 454 -94.47 -25.91 -111.83
C SER A 454 -94.14 -27.02 -110.82
N LYS A 455 -93.78 -28.24 -111.25
CA LYS A 455 -93.46 -29.36 -110.34
C LYS A 455 -91.99 -29.45 -109.91
N ALA A 456 -91.06 -28.94 -110.71
CA ALA A 456 -89.62 -29.01 -110.42
C ALA A 456 -89.18 -28.05 -109.30
N ALA A 457 -89.83 -26.89 -109.17
CA ALA A 457 -89.47 -25.88 -108.17
C ALA A 457 -89.81 -26.29 -106.71
N ILE A 458 -90.84 -27.13 -106.51
CA ILE A 458 -91.31 -27.52 -105.17
C ILE A 458 -90.40 -28.59 -104.54
N GLU A 459 -89.85 -29.50 -105.34
CA GLU A 459 -88.98 -30.56 -104.83
C GLU A 459 -87.60 -30.03 -104.42
N GLN A 460 -87.11 -29.01 -105.12
CA GLN A 460 -85.82 -28.37 -104.86
C GLN A 460 -85.81 -27.56 -103.55
N LEU A 461 -86.91 -26.85 -103.27
CA LEU A 461 -87.10 -26.12 -102.00
C LEU A 461 -87.20 -27.05 -100.78
N LYS A 462 -87.65 -28.30 -100.98
CA LYS A 462 -87.81 -29.27 -99.88
C LYS A 462 -86.47 -29.82 -99.38
N ILE A 463 -85.54 -30.07 -100.31
CA ILE A 463 -84.19 -30.54 -100.01
C ILE A 463 -83.37 -29.47 -99.28
N GLU A 464 -83.51 -28.21 -99.70
CA GLU A 464 -82.76 -27.09 -99.11
C GLU A 464 -83.21 -26.79 -97.67
N ASN A 465 -84.52 -26.91 -97.39
CA ASN A 465 -85.07 -26.75 -96.04
C ASN A 465 -84.56 -27.82 -95.07
N GLN A 466 -84.41 -29.06 -95.55
CA GLN A 466 -83.89 -30.17 -94.75
C GLN A 466 -82.41 -29.97 -94.39
N LYS A 467 -81.61 -29.43 -95.34
CA LYS A 467 -80.18 -29.17 -95.14
C LYS A 467 -79.93 -28.07 -94.11
N LEU A 468 -80.74 -27.00 -94.14
CA LEU A 468 -80.66 -25.90 -93.16
C LEU A 468 -81.06 -26.36 -91.76
N GLN A 469 -82.01 -27.30 -91.63
CA GLN A 469 -82.36 -27.87 -90.33
C GLN A 469 -81.21 -28.66 -89.70
N GLU A 470 -80.45 -29.42 -90.50
CA GLU A 470 -79.30 -30.18 -90.01
C GLU A 470 -78.15 -29.26 -89.55
N GLU A 471 -77.88 -28.18 -90.27
CA GLU A 471 -76.84 -27.21 -89.95
C GLU A 471 -77.14 -26.42 -88.67
N ILE A 472 -78.41 -26.03 -88.47
CA ILE A 472 -78.88 -25.42 -87.21
C ILE A 472 -78.70 -26.41 -86.05
N GLY A 473 -78.95 -27.70 -86.27
CA GLY A 473 -78.74 -28.75 -85.26
C GLY A 473 -77.28 -28.87 -84.82
N GLN A 474 -76.35 -28.88 -85.78
CA GLN A 474 -74.90 -28.97 -85.50
C GLN A 474 -74.36 -27.74 -84.77
N LEU A 475 -74.75 -26.53 -85.20
CA LEU A 475 -74.34 -25.29 -84.55
C LEU A 475 -74.88 -25.20 -83.11
N THR A 476 -76.12 -25.66 -82.89
CA THR A 476 -76.72 -25.68 -81.55
C THR A 476 -75.96 -26.63 -80.61
N ALA A 477 -75.53 -27.79 -81.11
CA ALA A 477 -74.74 -28.74 -80.32
C ALA A 477 -73.35 -28.20 -79.97
N SER A 478 -72.64 -27.60 -80.95
CA SER A 478 -71.33 -26.99 -80.74
C SER A 478 -71.38 -25.83 -79.73
N PHE A 479 -72.37 -24.96 -79.85
CA PHE A 479 -72.56 -23.85 -78.91
C PHE A 479 -72.84 -24.34 -77.48
N GLN A 480 -73.61 -25.43 -77.34
CA GLN A 480 -73.90 -26.01 -76.04
C GLN A 480 -72.66 -26.62 -75.39
N GLU A 481 -71.77 -27.24 -76.17
CA GLU A 481 -70.50 -27.79 -75.70
C GLU A 481 -69.53 -26.68 -75.25
N GLU A 482 -69.38 -25.61 -76.04
CA GLU A 482 -68.54 -24.46 -75.71
C GLU A 482 -69.05 -23.74 -74.44
N LYS A 483 -70.36 -23.54 -74.33
CA LYS A 483 -70.99 -22.99 -73.13
C LYS A 483 -70.67 -23.82 -71.88
N ASN A 484 -70.77 -25.14 -71.97
CA ASN A 484 -70.45 -26.04 -70.86
C ASN A 484 -68.95 -25.99 -70.50
N GLY A 485 -68.07 -25.89 -71.50
CA GLY A 485 -66.63 -25.73 -71.29
C GLY A 485 -66.25 -24.41 -70.58
N LEU A 486 -66.89 -23.30 -70.96
CA LEU A 486 -66.69 -22.00 -70.30
C LEU A 486 -67.19 -21.99 -68.85
N VAL A 487 -68.35 -22.61 -68.59
CA VAL A 487 -68.88 -22.75 -67.22
C VAL A 487 -67.94 -23.59 -66.34
N ALA A 488 -67.36 -24.67 -66.88
CA ALA A 488 -66.39 -25.48 -66.14
C ALA A 488 -65.10 -24.70 -65.81
N LYS A 489 -64.56 -23.93 -66.75
CA LYS A 489 -63.38 -23.07 -66.51
C LYS A 489 -63.66 -21.98 -65.47
N ALA A 490 -64.84 -21.35 -65.52
CA ALA A 490 -65.24 -20.35 -64.55
C ALA A 490 -65.31 -20.91 -63.12
N ASN A 491 -65.87 -22.13 -62.97
CA ASN A 491 -65.94 -22.81 -61.67
C ASN A 491 -64.56 -23.18 -61.11
N GLU A 492 -63.62 -23.63 -61.95
CA GLU A 492 -62.26 -23.95 -61.49
C GLU A 492 -61.49 -22.69 -61.08
N GLN A 493 -61.63 -21.60 -61.84
CA GLN A 493 -61.01 -20.31 -61.47
C GLN A 493 -61.57 -19.77 -60.15
N GLU A 494 -62.87 -19.92 -59.90
CA GLU A 494 -63.47 -19.51 -58.62
C GLU A 494 -62.91 -20.33 -57.44
N LYS A 495 -62.68 -21.64 -57.65
CA LYS A 495 -62.07 -22.52 -56.66
C LYS A 495 -60.63 -22.12 -56.33
N VAL A 496 -59.81 -21.83 -57.34
CA VAL A 496 -58.43 -21.34 -57.15
C VAL A 496 -58.44 -20.02 -56.38
N ASN A 497 -59.28 -19.06 -56.76
CA ASN A 497 -59.39 -17.78 -56.07
C ASN A 497 -59.84 -17.93 -54.61
N ARG A 498 -60.70 -18.90 -54.30
CA ARG A 498 -61.09 -19.19 -52.90
C ARG A 498 -59.92 -19.74 -52.09
N GLU A 499 -59.12 -20.63 -52.65
CA GLU A 499 -57.95 -21.20 -51.96
C GLU A 499 -56.86 -20.14 -51.74
N GLU A 500 -56.60 -19.29 -52.73
CA GLU A 500 -55.66 -18.17 -52.58
C GLU A 500 -56.09 -17.18 -51.48
N ARG A 501 -57.39 -16.84 -51.41
CA ARG A 501 -57.93 -16.01 -50.34
C ARG A 501 -57.79 -16.65 -48.97
N LYS A 502 -57.99 -17.96 -48.87
CA LYS A 502 -57.80 -18.71 -47.63
C LYS A 502 -56.32 -18.69 -47.19
N ASN A 503 -55.40 -18.95 -48.12
CA ASN A 503 -53.96 -18.90 -47.86
C ASN A 503 -53.49 -17.49 -47.46
N ALA A 504 -54.03 -16.45 -48.09
CA ALA A 504 -53.74 -15.05 -47.72
C ALA A 504 -54.25 -14.73 -46.30
N ALA A 505 -55.46 -15.19 -45.94
CA ALA A 505 -56.01 -15.00 -44.61
C ALA A 505 -55.21 -15.74 -43.53
N GLU A 506 -54.70 -16.94 -43.82
CA GLU A 506 -53.82 -17.69 -42.90
C GLU A 506 -52.48 -16.99 -42.70
N LYS A 507 -51.86 -16.48 -43.77
CA LYS A 507 -50.63 -15.66 -43.68
C LYS A 507 -50.85 -14.39 -42.87
N LEU A 508 -51.99 -13.73 -43.04
CA LEU A 508 -52.32 -12.51 -42.31
C LEU A 508 -52.44 -12.78 -40.79
N LYS A 509 -53.11 -13.87 -40.41
CA LYS A 509 -53.14 -14.33 -39.00
C LYS A 509 -51.76 -14.65 -38.44
N GLN A 510 -50.87 -15.27 -39.24
CA GLN A 510 -49.49 -15.53 -38.81
C GLN A 510 -48.72 -14.23 -38.56
N TYR A 511 -48.85 -13.23 -39.43
CA TYR A 511 -48.20 -11.93 -39.24
C TYR A 511 -48.76 -11.16 -38.04
N GLU A 512 -50.07 -11.22 -37.78
CA GLU A 512 -50.67 -10.65 -36.57
C GLU A 512 -50.11 -11.29 -35.30
N HIS A 513 -49.99 -12.62 -35.27
CA HIS A 513 -49.40 -13.32 -34.13
C HIS A 513 -47.91 -12.98 -33.92
N GLN A 514 -47.14 -12.83 -35.01
CA GLN A 514 -45.76 -12.39 -34.95
C GLN A 514 -45.65 -10.96 -34.41
N LYS A 515 -46.51 -10.05 -34.88
CA LYS A 515 -46.58 -8.66 -34.40
C LYS A 515 -46.85 -8.62 -32.88
N GLU A 516 -47.87 -9.32 -32.40
CA GLU A 516 -48.19 -9.37 -30.96
C GLU A 516 -47.03 -9.93 -30.12
N THR A 517 -46.30 -10.92 -30.66
CA THR A 517 -45.15 -11.51 -29.98
C THR A 517 -43.99 -10.52 -29.88
N LEU A 518 -43.73 -9.75 -30.94
CA LEU A 518 -42.71 -8.69 -30.92
C LEU A 518 -43.09 -7.54 -29.98
N GLU A 519 -44.36 -7.11 -29.97
CA GLU A 519 -44.85 -6.08 -29.05
C GLU A 519 -44.75 -6.52 -27.58
N ARG A 520 -45.02 -7.80 -27.28
CA ARG A 520 -44.81 -8.35 -25.93
C ARG A 520 -43.33 -8.30 -25.52
N ARG A 521 -42.43 -8.75 -26.40
CA ARG A 521 -40.98 -8.70 -26.14
C ARG A 521 -40.45 -7.28 -25.98
N LEU A 522 -40.99 -6.32 -26.74
CA LEU A 522 -40.62 -4.91 -26.62
C LEU A 522 -40.99 -4.37 -25.23
N ARG A 523 -42.23 -4.62 -24.76
CA ARG A 523 -42.66 -4.21 -23.41
C ARG A 523 -41.80 -4.85 -22.32
N GLU A 524 -41.50 -6.14 -22.41
CA GLU A 524 -40.62 -6.82 -21.46
C GLU A 524 -39.21 -6.22 -21.44
N ALA A 525 -38.68 -5.81 -22.59
CA ALA A 525 -37.39 -5.14 -22.69
C ALA A 525 -37.43 -3.71 -22.10
N GLU A 526 -38.51 -2.95 -22.35
CA GLU A 526 -38.72 -1.62 -21.75
C GLU A 526 -38.84 -1.69 -20.22
N ASP A 527 -39.54 -2.69 -19.69
CA ASP A 527 -39.66 -2.94 -18.24
C ASP A 527 -38.31 -3.36 -17.62
N GLU A 528 -37.51 -4.16 -18.33
CA GLU A 528 -36.15 -4.52 -17.89
C GLU A 528 -35.21 -3.32 -17.89
N VAL A 529 -35.28 -2.46 -18.92
CA VAL A 529 -34.51 -1.21 -18.98
C VAL A 529 -34.93 -0.26 -17.86
N SER A 530 -36.24 -0.14 -17.59
CA SER A 530 -36.76 0.70 -16.49
C SER A 530 -36.26 0.22 -15.13
N ARG A 531 -36.31 -1.09 -14.86
CA ARG A 531 -35.77 -1.68 -13.62
C ARG A 531 -34.25 -1.49 -13.47
N LYS A 532 -33.50 -1.58 -14.57
CA LYS A 532 -32.06 -1.29 -14.56
C LYS A 532 -31.78 0.18 -14.27
N ALA A 533 -32.55 1.09 -14.87
CA ALA A 533 -32.42 2.53 -14.62
C ALA A 533 -32.69 2.88 -13.14
N GLU A 534 -33.74 2.31 -12.53
CA GLU A 534 -34.02 2.48 -11.09
C GLU A 534 -32.87 1.99 -10.22
N ARG A 535 -32.29 0.83 -10.53
CA ARG A 535 -31.11 0.31 -9.80
C ARG A 535 -29.88 1.20 -9.95
N PHE A 536 -29.68 1.82 -11.11
CA PHE A 536 -28.58 2.77 -11.28
C PHE A 536 -28.76 4.01 -10.41
N VAL A 537 -29.99 4.54 -10.31
CA VAL A 537 -30.31 5.67 -9.44
C VAL A 537 -30.09 5.33 -7.97
N GLU A 538 -30.49 4.13 -7.53
CA GLU A 538 -30.21 3.66 -6.16
C GLU A 538 -28.71 3.55 -5.89
N MET A 539 -27.94 2.99 -6.83
CA MET A 539 -26.49 2.86 -6.71
C MET A 539 -25.79 4.23 -6.67
N GLU A 540 -26.22 5.20 -7.50
CA GLU A 540 -25.72 6.57 -7.44
C GLU A 540 -25.99 7.22 -6.09
N LYS A 541 -27.16 6.97 -5.50
CA LYS A 541 -27.51 7.46 -4.17
C LYS A 541 -26.65 6.84 -3.08
N GLU A 542 -26.40 5.53 -3.13
CA GLU A 542 -25.47 4.85 -2.21
C GLU A 542 -24.05 5.41 -2.31
N ILE A 543 -23.54 5.62 -3.54
CA ILE A 543 -22.22 6.22 -3.77
C ILE A 543 -22.14 7.64 -3.20
N GLU A 544 -23.20 8.43 -3.32
CA GLU A 544 -23.23 9.80 -2.80
C GLU A 544 -23.31 9.83 -1.26
N ASP A 545 -24.07 8.91 -0.64
CA ASP A 545 -24.08 8.74 0.81
C ASP A 545 -22.71 8.30 1.35
N ASP A 546 -22.02 7.37 0.66
CA ASP A 546 -20.65 6.96 0.99
C ASP A 546 -19.65 8.13 0.88
N ARG A 547 -19.77 8.96 -0.17
CA ARG A 547 -18.98 10.19 -0.31
C ARG A 547 -19.24 11.16 0.83
N ARG A 548 -20.49 11.31 1.28
CA ARG A 548 -20.84 12.16 2.42
C ARG A 548 -20.17 11.66 3.70
N ILE A 549 -20.26 10.35 3.99
CA ILE A 549 -19.64 9.73 5.17
C ILE A 549 -18.11 9.88 5.12
N ALA A 550 -17.50 9.66 3.96
CA ALA A 550 -16.06 9.86 3.77
C ALA A 550 -15.64 11.31 4.04
N ASN A 551 -16.38 12.28 3.52
CA ASN A 551 -16.15 13.70 3.76
C ASN A 551 -16.27 14.08 5.24
N GLU A 552 -17.27 13.57 5.95
CA GLU A 552 -17.42 13.78 7.40
C GLU A 552 -16.22 13.22 8.19
N ARG A 553 -15.72 12.02 7.82
CA ARG A 553 -14.52 11.43 8.42
C ARG A 553 -13.27 12.29 8.17
N VAL A 554 -13.10 12.78 6.94
CA VAL A 554 -11.99 13.68 6.59
C VAL A 554 -12.05 14.98 7.40
N GLN A 555 -13.23 15.56 7.58
CA GLN A 555 -13.39 16.77 8.40
C GLN A 555 -13.05 16.52 9.87
N LYS A 556 -13.49 15.40 10.45
CA LYS A 556 -13.12 15.00 11.83
C LYS A 556 -11.61 14.83 11.98
N LEU A 557 -10.95 14.19 11.01
CA LEU A 557 -9.49 14.05 11.01
C LEU A 557 -8.77 15.39 10.91
N LYS A 558 -9.23 16.31 10.04
CA LYS A 558 -8.69 17.67 9.94
C LYS A 558 -8.79 18.42 11.27
N GLU A 559 -9.90 18.28 11.99
CA GLU A 559 -10.08 18.93 13.28
C GLU A 559 -9.15 18.34 14.35
N ILE A 560 -9.00 17.01 14.39
CA ILE A 560 -8.03 16.35 15.28
C ILE A 560 -6.61 16.83 14.99
N ILE A 561 -6.24 16.94 13.71
CA ILE A 561 -4.92 17.45 13.31
C ILE A 561 -4.72 18.88 13.81
N ARG A 562 -5.69 19.79 13.62
CA ARG A 562 -5.59 21.16 14.12
C ARG A 562 -5.39 21.22 15.63
N VAL A 563 -6.15 20.44 16.39
CA VAL A 563 -6.03 20.38 17.86
C VAL A 563 -4.63 19.88 18.26
N LYS A 564 -4.11 18.86 17.56
CA LYS A 564 -2.76 18.35 17.81
C LYS A 564 -1.67 19.36 17.44
N GLU A 565 -1.81 20.08 16.33
CA GLU A 565 -0.88 21.14 15.93
C GLU A 565 -0.84 22.28 16.94
N ALA A 566 -2.00 22.71 17.46
CA ALA A 566 -2.09 23.71 18.51
C ALA A 566 -1.38 23.23 19.80
N SER A 567 -1.64 21.99 20.23
CA SER A 567 -0.99 21.40 21.41
C SER A 567 0.53 21.29 21.24
N ILE A 568 1.02 20.91 20.06
CA ILE A 568 2.46 20.86 19.75
C ILE A 568 3.07 22.27 19.79
N SER A 569 2.38 23.26 19.24
CA SER A 569 2.83 24.66 19.27
C SER A 569 2.96 25.18 20.70
N GLU A 570 2.01 24.85 21.57
CA GLU A 570 2.05 25.22 22.98
C GLU A 570 3.18 24.52 23.74
N ALA A 571 3.37 23.21 23.50
CA ALA A 571 4.50 22.47 24.08
C ALA A 571 5.86 23.03 23.64
N ARG A 572 6.00 23.45 22.38
CA ARG A 572 7.22 24.13 21.89
C ARG A 572 7.47 25.44 22.61
N LYS A 573 6.43 26.25 22.83
CA LYS A 573 6.53 27.50 23.58
C LYS A 573 6.99 27.26 25.02
N GLN A 574 6.43 26.25 25.69
CA GLN A 574 6.85 25.87 27.04
C GLN A 574 8.31 25.41 27.09
N LEU A 575 8.77 24.65 26.09
CA LEU A 575 10.18 24.23 25.98
C LEU A 575 11.12 25.43 25.78
N GLU A 576 10.72 26.41 24.97
CA GLU A 576 11.51 27.62 24.74
C GLU A 576 11.59 28.51 26.00
N GLU A 577 10.48 28.62 26.75
CA GLU A 577 10.47 29.28 28.06
C GLU A 577 11.39 28.57 29.06
N LEU A 578 11.36 27.23 29.15
CA LEU A 578 12.26 26.46 30.01
C LEU A 578 13.72 26.59 29.59
N SER A 579 14.01 26.59 28.29
CA SER A 579 15.35 26.79 27.75
C SER A 579 15.89 28.17 28.17
N THR A 580 15.06 29.21 28.06
CA THR A 580 15.41 30.57 28.49
C THR A 580 15.65 30.65 30.00
N GLN A 581 14.82 29.99 30.81
CA GLN A 581 15.04 29.93 32.26
C GLN A 581 16.35 29.21 32.61
N LEU A 582 16.69 28.14 31.88
CA LEU A 582 17.93 27.40 32.08
C LEU A 582 19.16 28.25 31.74
N THR A 583 19.12 29.01 30.65
CA THR A 583 20.23 29.90 30.27
C THR A 583 20.43 31.02 31.31
N ASP A 584 19.35 31.61 31.81
CA ASP A 584 19.42 32.60 32.89
C ASP A 584 19.98 32.01 34.20
N LYS A 585 19.55 30.79 34.59
CA LYS A 585 20.11 30.10 35.76
C LYS A 585 21.59 29.80 35.58
N ASN A 586 22.01 29.36 34.40
CA ASN A 586 23.42 29.11 34.09
C ASN A 586 24.25 30.41 34.13
N ARG A 587 23.70 31.53 33.67
CA ARG A 587 24.35 32.84 33.81
C ARG A 587 24.56 33.20 35.28
N LEU A 588 23.51 33.08 36.10
CA LEU A 588 23.59 33.37 37.53
C LEU A 588 24.58 32.44 38.26
N LEU A 589 24.63 31.17 37.88
CA LEU A 589 25.58 30.20 38.43
C LEU A 589 27.03 30.63 38.14
N ARG A 590 27.34 31.03 36.89
CA ARG A 590 28.68 31.55 36.52
C ARG A 590 29.05 32.82 37.28
N GLU A 591 28.10 33.73 37.48
CA GLU A 591 28.31 34.93 38.30
C GLU A 591 28.65 34.57 39.75
N LYS A 592 27.96 33.57 40.32
CA LYS A 592 28.24 33.08 41.67
C LYS A 592 29.57 32.35 41.77
N GLU A 593 29.94 31.52 40.79
CA GLU A 593 31.26 30.89 40.71
C GLU A 593 32.37 31.95 40.67
N HIS A 594 32.22 32.99 39.84
CA HIS A 594 33.18 34.10 39.79
C HIS A 594 33.29 34.81 41.15
N GLN A 595 32.17 35.06 41.82
CA GLN A 595 32.16 35.69 43.14
C GLN A 595 32.84 34.83 44.22
N VAL A 596 32.64 33.52 44.18
CA VAL A 596 33.33 32.56 45.07
C VAL A 596 34.83 32.56 44.81
N GLU A 597 35.25 32.55 43.54
CA GLU A 597 36.68 32.57 43.17
C GLU A 597 37.36 33.88 43.59
N GLU A 598 36.68 35.02 43.44
CA GLU A 598 37.19 36.31 43.93
C GLU A 598 37.35 36.32 45.46
N ASN A 599 36.36 35.79 46.19
CA ASN A 599 36.43 35.64 47.64
C ASN A 599 37.56 34.70 48.06
N ARG A 600 37.76 33.59 47.32
CA ARG A 600 38.86 32.65 47.55
C ARG A 600 40.21 33.35 47.44
N ARG A 601 40.43 34.16 46.39
CA ARG A 601 41.66 34.96 46.25
C ARG A 601 41.86 35.96 47.38
N LYS A 602 40.81 36.67 47.80
CA LYS A 602 40.87 37.60 48.94
C LYS A 602 41.25 36.91 50.25
N ILE A 603 40.73 35.71 50.48
CA ILE A 603 41.09 34.88 51.63
C ILE A 603 42.55 34.45 51.52
N GLU A 604 42.99 33.97 50.36
CA GLU A 604 44.38 33.55 50.10
C GLU A 604 45.37 34.70 50.33
N GLU A 605 45.07 35.90 49.84
CA GLU A 605 45.85 37.11 50.12
C GLU A 605 45.90 37.44 51.61
N SER A 606 44.77 37.30 52.32
CA SER A 606 44.69 37.58 53.75
C SER A 606 45.51 36.57 54.57
N VAL A 607 45.45 35.28 54.21
CA VAL A 607 46.26 34.22 54.81
C VAL A 607 47.75 34.47 54.58
N ASN A 608 48.15 34.88 53.38
CA ASN A 608 49.55 35.22 53.09
C ASN A 608 50.04 36.40 53.94
N ARG A 609 49.23 37.46 54.11
CA ARG A 609 49.57 38.59 54.99
C ARG A 609 49.72 38.16 56.45
N ILE A 610 48.87 37.24 56.93
CA ILE A 610 48.98 36.68 58.28
C ILE A 610 50.29 35.89 58.41
N ALA A 611 50.62 35.04 57.43
CA ALA A 611 51.86 34.27 57.43
C ALA A 611 53.12 35.17 57.44
N GLU A 612 53.10 36.27 56.67
CA GLU A 612 54.16 37.28 56.68
C GLU A 612 54.27 37.98 58.04
N ALA A 613 53.13 38.34 58.65
CA ALA A 613 53.09 38.95 59.97
C ALA A 613 53.61 38.00 61.06
N GLU A 614 53.24 36.72 61.01
CA GLU A 614 53.74 35.67 61.91
C GLU A 614 55.25 35.44 61.75
N ALA A 615 55.76 35.43 60.51
CA ALA A 615 57.20 35.32 60.27
C ALA A 615 57.96 36.53 60.83
N LYS A 616 57.41 37.74 60.67
CA LYS A 616 57.97 38.96 61.26
C LYS A 616 57.94 38.92 62.79
N ALA A 617 56.85 38.45 63.39
CA ALA A 617 56.75 38.28 64.84
C ALA A 617 57.81 37.31 65.36
N ARG A 618 57.99 36.15 64.71
CA ARG A 618 59.04 35.18 65.05
C ARG A 618 60.45 35.75 64.96
N ASN A 619 60.74 36.57 63.94
CA ASN A 619 62.04 37.24 63.82
C ASN A 619 62.28 38.22 64.97
N LEU A 620 61.26 39.02 65.33
CA LEU A 620 61.34 39.96 66.46
C LEU A 620 61.51 39.22 67.80
N GLU A 621 60.83 38.09 68.00
CA GLU A 621 61.02 37.23 69.18
C GLU A 621 62.46 36.70 69.26
N ALA A 622 63.04 36.28 68.13
CA ALA A 622 64.43 35.83 68.08
C ALA A 622 65.42 36.97 68.40
N GLU A 623 65.22 38.16 67.84
CA GLU A 623 66.00 39.36 68.13
C GLU A 623 65.90 39.75 69.62
N LEU A 624 64.70 39.69 70.20
CA LEU A 624 64.47 39.97 71.62
C LEU A 624 65.23 38.95 72.50
N SER A 625 65.13 37.66 72.19
CA SER A 625 65.83 36.60 72.90
C SER A 625 67.35 36.78 72.82
N GLN A 626 67.87 37.17 71.65
CA GLN A 626 69.29 37.49 71.48
C GLN A 626 69.70 38.72 72.32
N SER A 627 68.90 39.78 72.31
CA SER A 627 69.15 40.98 73.11
C SER A 627 69.11 40.68 74.61
N GLU A 628 68.23 39.79 75.05
CA GLU A 628 68.13 39.34 76.44
C GLU A 628 69.34 38.50 76.85
N ALA A 629 69.81 37.60 75.98
CA ALA A 629 71.05 36.86 76.18
C ALA A 629 72.27 37.79 76.29
N GLN A 630 72.36 38.82 75.44
CA GLN A 630 73.41 39.84 75.53
C GLN A 630 73.34 40.62 76.85
N ARG A 631 72.14 41.02 77.29
CA ARG A 631 71.94 41.70 78.58
C ARG A 631 72.38 40.85 79.76
N LEU A 632 72.08 39.55 79.74
CA LEU A 632 72.55 38.61 80.78
C LEU A 632 74.08 38.52 80.79
N ALA A 633 74.72 38.35 79.63
CA ALA A 633 76.18 38.32 79.53
C ALA A 633 76.84 39.61 80.04
N VAL A 634 76.23 40.77 79.78
CA VAL A 634 76.70 42.06 80.33
C VAL A 634 76.55 42.09 81.85
N THR A 635 75.41 41.65 82.38
CA THR A 635 75.17 41.57 83.83
C THR A 635 76.19 40.66 84.52
N ASP A 636 76.50 39.50 83.93
CA ASP A 636 77.51 38.57 84.45
C ASP A 636 78.89 39.24 84.44
N SER A 637 79.26 39.91 83.35
CA SER A 637 80.53 40.65 83.26
C SER A 637 80.60 41.82 84.27
N GLU A 638 79.48 42.48 84.55
CA GLU A 638 79.41 43.52 85.58
C GLU A 638 79.62 42.92 86.97
N SER A 639 79.05 41.73 87.24
CA SER A 639 79.23 41.02 88.51
C SER A 639 80.67 40.57 88.72
N ASP A 640 81.35 40.09 87.67
CA ASP A 640 82.76 39.74 87.68
C ASP A 640 83.63 40.97 87.95
N LEU A 641 83.36 42.08 87.26
CA LEU A 641 84.07 43.35 87.47
C LEU A 641 83.85 43.92 88.87
N ARG A 642 82.64 43.83 89.43
CA ARG A 642 82.35 44.20 90.82
C ARG A 642 83.13 43.35 91.81
N THR A 643 83.26 42.05 91.54
CA THR A 643 84.04 41.13 92.37
C THR A 643 85.53 41.49 92.31
N GLN A 644 86.08 41.73 91.12
CA GLN A 644 87.46 42.21 90.95
C GLN A 644 87.70 43.56 91.62
N LEU A 645 86.72 44.47 91.57
CA LEU A 645 86.80 45.76 92.26
C LEU A 645 86.88 45.54 93.77
N SER A 646 86.01 44.69 94.33
CA SER A 646 86.02 44.32 95.75
C SER A 646 87.36 43.69 96.17
N ASP A 647 87.92 42.80 95.35
CA ASP A 647 89.24 42.20 95.59
C ASP A 647 90.35 43.24 95.57
N ASN A 648 90.32 44.19 94.61
CA ASN A 648 91.27 45.29 94.53
C ASN A 648 91.13 46.26 95.71
N GLU A 649 89.92 46.55 96.16
CA GLU A 649 89.64 47.34 97.36
C GLU A 649 90.21 46.65 98.61
N ALA A 650 90.03 45.33 98.74
CA ALA A 650 90.64 44.54 99.81
C ALA A 650 92.18 44.54 99.73
N LEU A 651 92.75 44.44 98.53
CA LEU A 651 94.19 44.52 98.31
C LEU A 651 94.75 45.88 98.73
N LEU A 652 94.08 46.97 98.32
CA LEU A 652 94.41 48.34 98.70
C LEU A 652 94.33 48.55 100.21
N ALA A 653 93.30 48.01 100.86
CA ALA A 653 93.19 48.03 102.32
C ALA A 653 94.38 47.31 102.99
N SER A 654 94.80 46.16 102.44
CA SER A 654 95.98 45.43 102.94
C SER A 654 97.28 46.22 102.73
N PHE A 655 97.45 46.89 101.58
CA PHE A 655 98.61 47.73 101.31
C PHE A 655 98.62 48.94 102.23
N LYS A 656 97.47 49.56 102.48
CA LYS A 656 97.34 50.66 103.44
C LYS A 656 97.77 50.21 104.84
N GLN A 657 97.38 49.01 105.27
CA GLN A 657 97.80 48.43 106.54
C GLN A 657 99.30 48.10 106.58
N GLN A 658 99.90 47.65 105.48
CA GLN A 658 101.35 47.45 105.37
C GLN A 658 102.12 48.78 105.42
N VAL A 659 101.63 49.83 104.75
CA VAL A 659 102.22 51.18 104.81
C VAL A 659 102.13 51.72 106.22
N GLU A 660 101.00 51.55 106.93
CA GLU A 660 100.90 51.91 108.35
C GLU A 660 101.92 51.14 109.21
N LYS A 661 102.12 49.84 108.97
CA LYS A 661 103.17 49.07 109.66
C LYS A 661 104.57 49.60 109.36
N VAL A 662 104.86 49.99 108.12
CA VAL A 662 106.16 50.59 107.75
C VAL A 662 106.34 51.98 108.37
N VAL A 663 105.27 52.78 108.46
CA VAL A 663 105.29 54.08 109.15
C VAL A 663 105.55 53.91 110.65
N VAL A 664 104.97 52.88 111.29
CA VAL A 664 105.26 52.54 112.70
C VAL A 664 106.71 52.07 112.90
N VAL A 665 107.30 51.36 111.93
CA VAL A 665 108.71 50.96 111.97
C VAL A 665 109.66 52.16 111.74
N PHE A 666 109.29 53.12 110.88
CA PHE A 666 110.10 54.31 110.61
C PHE A 666 110.02 55.40 111.70
N TYR A 667 108.93 55.47 112.48
CA TYR A 667 108.79 56.41 113.59
C TYR A 667 109.21 55.85 114.97
N GLY A 668 109.75 54.62 115.04
CA GLY A 668 110.15 53.97 116.30
C GLY A 668 111.61 54.14 116.76
N ILE A 669 112.48 54.82 116.01
CA ILE A 669 113.88 55.10 116.40
C ILE A 669 114.11 56.61 116.52
N ARG A 670 113.52 57.23 117.54
CA ARG A 670 114.07 58.38 118.30
C ARG A 670 113.03 58.89 119.29
N SER A 671 113.06 58.36 120.50
CA SER A 671 113.23 59.14 121.74
C SER A 671 113.15 58.20 122.94
N VAL A 672 114.29 58.05 123.59
CA VAL A 672 114.46 57.88 125.04
C VAL A 672 114.84 59.27 125.54
N PRO A 673 114.48 59.71 126.76
CA PRO A 673 114.17 58.89 127.94
C PRO A 673 112.70 58.54 128.16
#